data_AF-Q3UYI5-F1
#
_entry.id   AF-Q3UYI5-F1
#
_cell.length_a   1.000
_cell.length_b   1.000
_cell.length_c   1.000
_cell.angle_alpha   90.00
_cell.angle_beta   90.00
_cell.angle_gamma   90.00
#
_symmetry.space_group_name_H-M   'P 1'
#
loop_
_entity.id
_entity.type
_entity.pdbx_description
1 polymer ?
#
loop_
_entity_poly.entity_id
_entity_poly.type
_entity_poly.pdbx_seq_one_letter_code
_entity_poly.pdbx_strand_id
1 'polypeptide(L)'
;MERTAGKELALAPLQDWGEETEDGAVYSVSLRRQRSQRSTPERSGEGQTPIPATDTFLHYRTSKVRALRAARLERLVHELVSGDREQDPGFVPAFLATHRAFVPTARVLGFLLPPPPPPPPPPAGVDSKRTEGQDLNFSKNLRAVVSVLGSWLRNHPQDFRDPPDHQNLGNVRIFLGWAAPGGAEAREAEKLLEDFLKEAKGEQTEEEKRLAWSGPPRIAQTPGSEFAEDCVEEEGPSSEGPELLDFSVDDVAEQLTLMDVELFLRVRSCECLGSMWSQRDRPGAAGISPTVRATVAQFNTVTGCVLGSVLAAPGLAASQRAQRIEKWIRIAQRCRELRNFSSLRAILSALQSNPIYRLKRSWGAVSREPLSVFRKLSQIFSDEDNHLSSRAILSQEETTEDDDCPSGSLPSKLPPGPVPYLGTFLTDLVMLDTALPDTLKGNLINFEKRRKEWEILARIQQLQQRCQRYSLSPRPPILAALRAQRQLSEEQSYRVSRVIEPPAASCPSSPRIRRRISLTKRLSAKLSREKNSSPGGSPGDPSSPTSSVSPGSPPSSPRNREPPPPGSPPASPGPQSPSTKLSLTMDPPGPWPVTLTPSSSRVPLLGQQTSEARVIRVSINNNHGNLYRSILLTCQDKAPSVVQRALEKHNVPQPWARDYQLFQVLPGDRELLIPDGANVFYAMSPAAPGDFLLRRKEGTGHTLSASPT
;
A
#
# COMPACT_ATOMS: atom_id res chain seq x y z
N MET A 1 47.28 27.52 2.80
CA MET A 1 46.01 26.86 3.18
C MET A 1 44.99 27.23 2.13
N GLU A 2 44.84 26.40 1.10
CA GLU A 2 43.73 26.53 0.16
C GLU A 2 42.44 26.32 0.95
N ARG A 3 41.65 27.40 1.09
CA ARG A 3 40.30 27.33 1.66
C ARG A 3 39.47 26.49 0.69
N THR A 4 39.22 25.25 1.08
CA THR A 4 38.28 24.35 0.43
C THR A 4 36.95 25.08 0.21
N ALA A 5 36.52 25.11 -1.05
CA ALA A 5 35.28 25.73 -1.49
C ALA A 5 34.14 25.32 -0.56
N GLY A 6 33.44 26.33 -0.06
CA GLY A 6 32.47 26.22 1.00
C GLY A 6 31.47 25.11 0.72
N LYS A 7 31.31 24.21 1.69
CA LYS A 7 30.11 23.39 1.85
C LYS A 7 28.93 24.34 1.75
N GLU A 8 28.21 24.25 0.63
CA GLU A 8 26.93 24.89 0.44
C GLU A 8 26.07 24.49 1.65
N LEU A 9 25.83 25.45 2.54
CA LEU A 9 24.89 25.27 3.65
C LEU A 9 23.53 25.05 3.00
N ALA A 10 23.21 23.78 2.74
CA ALA A 10 21.91 23.29 2.31
C ALA A 10 20.90 23.50 3.45
N LEU A 11 20.64 24.76 3.78
CA LEU A 11 19.53 25.17 4.63
C LEU A 11 18.25 24.82 3.86
N ALA A 12 17.36 24.09 4.53
CA ALA A 12 16.11 23.58 3.96
C ALA A 12 15.41 24.69 3.15
N PRO A 13 15.12 24.46 1.85
CA PRO A 13 14.69 25.52 0.95
C PRO A 13 13.31 26.12 1.30
N LEU A 14 12.59 25.56 2.28
CA LEU A 14 11.27 25.96 2.73
C LEU A 14 11.27 26.06 4.27
N GLN A 15 10.90 27.22 4.79
CA GLN A 15 10.64 27.41 6.23
C GLN A 15 9.14 27.59 6.43
N ASP A 16 8.52 26.75 7.27
CA ASP A 16 7.10 26.89 7.61
C ASP A 16 6.83 28.21 8.32
N TRP A 17 5.85 28.95 7.79
CA TRP A 17 5.49 30.29 8.26
C TRP A 17 4.14 30.33 8.98
N GLY A 18 3.21 29.44 8.61
CA GLY A 18 1.92 29.29 9.28
C GLY A 18 0.78 28.95 8.33
N GLU A 19 -0.43 29.34 8.72
CA GLU A 19 -1.65 29.13 7.94
C GLU A 19 -2.34 30.47 7.65
N GLU A 20 -2.94 30.57 6.47
CA GLU A 20 -3.76 31.71 6.07
C GLU A 20 -5.14 31.23 5.63
N THR A 21 -6.18 31.96 6.03
CA THR A 21 -7.55 31.68 5.61
C THR A 21 -8.05 32.83 4.74
N GLU A 22 -8.50 32.52 3.54
CA GLU A 22 -9.00 33.48 2.56
C GLU A 22 -10.22 32.86 1.85
N ASP A 23 -11.35 33.58 1.82
CA ASP A 23 -12.58 33.17 1.12
C ASP A 23 -13.06 31.73 1.41
N GLY A 24 -12.89 31.27 2.66
CA GLY A 24 -13.26 29.91 3.05
C GLY A 24 -12.32 28.81 2.57
N ALA A 25 -11.13 29.18 2.07
CA ALA A 25 -10.01 28.29 1.82
C ALA A 25 -8.91 28.52 2.87
N VAL A 26 -8.25 27.43 3.28
CA VAL A 26 -7.13 27.41 4.19
C VAL A 26 -5.89 27.03 3.40
N TYR A 27 -4.85 27.86 3.49
CA TYR A 27 -3.57 27.67 2.83
C TYR A 27 -2.48 27.47 3.88
N SER A 28 -1.57 26.54 3.64
CA SER A 28 -0.29 26.52 4.34
C SER A 28 0.66 27.50 3.67
N VAL A 29 1.43 28.22 4.47
CA VAL A 29 2.38 29.23 4.01
C VAL A 29 3.78 28.80 4.42
N SER A 30 4.67 28.73 3.45
CA SER A 30 6.10 28.50 3.66
C SER A 30 6.92 29.59 2.97
N LEU A 31 8.09 29.89 3.51
CA LEU A 31 9.03 30.84 2.92
C LEU A 31 10.07 30.08 2.11
N ARG A 32 10.13 30.36 0.80
CA ARG A 32 11.12 29.79 -0.12
C ARG A 32 12.21 30.80 -0.44
N ARG A 33 13.47 30.43 -0.27
CA ARG A 33 14.60 31.26 -0.71
C ARG A 33 14.88 31.01 -2.19
N GLN A 34 14.71 32.02 -3.03
CA GLN A 34 14.98 31.97 -4.47
C GLN A 34 16.18 32.84 -4.83
N ARG A 35 17.03 32.37 -5.76
CA ARG A 35 18.12 33.17 -6.32
C ARG A 35 17.53 34.26 -7.21
N SER A 36 17.91 35.51 -6.96
CA SER A 36 17.45 36.65 -7.75
C SER A 36 18.18 36.64 -9.09
N GLN A 37 17.46 36.38 -10.18
CA GLN A 37 17.96 36.64 -11.53
C GLN A 37 17.88 38.15 -11.78
N ARG A 38 18.90 38.90 -11.37
CA ARG A 38 19.06 40.26 -11.91
C ARG A 38 19.61 40.10 -13.33
N SER A 39 18.76 40.24 -14.33
CA SER A 39 19.20 40.41 -15.72
C SER A 39 20.21 41.56 -15.74
N THR A 40 21.47 41.26 -16.06
CA THR A 40 22.49 42.29 -16.29
C THR A 40 21.92 43.26 -17.31
N PRO A 41 21.75 44.56 -16.99
CA PRO A 41 21.26 45.50 -17.97
C PRO A 41 22.29 45.55 -19.08
N GLU A 42 21.85 45.28 -20.31
CA GLU A 42 22.64 45.43 -21.52
C GLU A 42 23.25 46.83 -21.51
N ARG A 43 24.54 46.90 -21.18
CA ARG A 43 25.25 48.17 -21.11
C ARG A 43 25.61 48.56 -22.54
N SER A 44 24.63 49.07 -23.27
CA SER A 44 24.84 49.94 -24.41
C SER A 44 25.54 51.20 -23.90
N GLY A 45 26.82 51.37 -24.22
CA GLY A 45 27.57 52.55 -23.81
C GLY A 45 29.07 52.29 -23.83
N GLU A 46 29.67 52.64 -24.96
CA GLU A 46 31.09 52.64 -25.24
C GLU A 46 31.92 53.29 -24.12
N GLY A 47 33.09 52.69 -23.84
CA GLY A 47 34.19 53.39 -23.20
C GLY A 47 34.15 53.49 -21.68
N GLN A 48 34.43 52.39 -20.98
CA GLN A 48 35.21 52.46 -19.73
C GLN A 48 35.81 51.10 -19.35
N THR A 49 37.06 51.20 -18.90
CA THR A 49 38.05 50.16 -18.63
C THR A 49 37.59 49.07 -17.65
N PRO A 50 38.13 47.84 -17.75
CA PRO A 50 37.61 46.68 -17.04
C PRO A 50 38.02 46.72 -15.56
N ILE A 51 37.04 46.99 -14.70
CA ILE A 51 37.16 46.79 -13.26
C ILE A 51 37.19 45.26 -13.03
N PRO A 52 38.18 44.71 -12.29
CA PRO A 52 38.33 43.27 -12.15
C PRO A 52 37.11 42.69 -11.43
N ALA A 53 36.60 41.58 -11.97
CA ALA A 53 35.43 40.87 -11.48
C ALA A 53 35.70 40.27 -10.08
N THR A 54 35.64 41.10 -9.05
CA THR A 54 35.68 40.68 -7.64
C THR A 54 34.31 40.89 -7.03
N ASP A 55 33.77 39.81 -6.49
CA ASP A 55 32.53 39.67 -5.73
C ASP A 55 31.22 39.68 -6.53
N THR A 56 30.98 38.58 -7.24
CA THR A 56 29.63 38.14 -7.63
C THR A 56 28.80 37.85 -6.37
N PHE A 57 28.26 38.89 -5.73
CA PHE A 57 27.31 38.72 -4.62
C PHE A 57 26.04 38.02 -5.14
N LEU A 58 25.85 36.78 -4.72
CA LEU A 58 24.61 36.02 -4.94
C LEU A 58 23.47 36.70 -4.18
N HIS A 59 22.61 37.41 -4.91
CA HIS A 59 21.40 37.99 -4.32
C HIS A 59 20.32 36.91 -4.19
N TYR A 60 19.78 36.75 -2.99
CA TYR A 60 18.64 35.89 -2.71
C TYR A 60 17.43 36.75 -2.34
N ARG A 61 16.25 36.35 -2.80
CA ARG A 61 14.97 36.87 -2.30
C ARG A 61 14.21 35.75 -1.60
N THR A 62 13.51 36.08 -0.53
CA THR A 62 12.59 35.14 0.12
C THR A 62 11.20 35.39 -0.43
N SER A 63 10.65 34.40 -1.12
CA SER A 63 9.28 34.44 -1.65
C SER A 63 8.36 33.61 -0.76
N LYS A 64 7.20 34.16 -0.44
CA LYS A 64 6.12 33.43 0.20
C LYS A 64 5.53 32.42 -0.78
N VAL A 65 5.40 31.17 -0.35
CA VAL A 65 4.77 30.07 -1.10
C VAL A 65 3.49 29.65 -0.39
N ARG A 66 2.37 29.62 -1.12
CA ARG A 66 1.06 29.18 -0.59
C ARG A 66 0.66 27.85 -1.21
N ALA A 67 0.30 26.89 -0.38
CA ALA A 67 -0.25 25.61 -0.83
C ALA A 67 -1.65 25.42 -0.25
N LEU A 68 -2.61 24.99 -1.09
CA LEU A 68 -3.99 24.85 -0.66
C LEU A 68 -4.16 23.61 0.21
N ARG A 69 -4.60 23.81 1.47
CA ARG A 69 -4.73 22.77 2.50
C ARG A 69 -6.15 22.25 2.63
N ALA A 70 -7.13 23.15 2.59
CA ALA A 70 -8.54 22.80 2.65
C ALA A 70 -9.43 23.87 2.04
N ALA A 71 -10.52 23.49 1.38
CA ALA A 71 -11.49 24.44 0.84
C ALA A 71 -12.84 23.76 0.59
N ARG A 72 -13.85 24.58 0.26
CA ARG A 72 -15.11 24.07 -0.31
C ARG A 72 -14.88 23.59 -1.75
N LEU A 73 -15.78 22.74 -2.23
CA LEU A 73 -15.68 22.13 -3.56
C LEU A 73 -15.56 23.18 -4.67
N GLU A 74 -16.38 24.24 -4.62
CA GLU A 74 -16.41 25.30 -5.64
C GLU A 74 -15.04 25.97 -5.76
N ARG A 75 -14.39 26.21 -4.62
CA ARG A 75 -13.07 26.83 -4.57
C ARG A 75 -11.98 25.88 -5.05
N LEU A 76 -12.05 24.59 -4.73
CA LEU A 76 -11.12 23.59 -5.27
C LEU A 76 -11.18 23.52 -6.80
N VAL A 77 -12.39 23.52 -7.37
CA VAL A 77 -12.55 23.49 -8.83
C VAL A 77 -12.07 24.80 -9.47
N HIS A 78 -12.35 25.95 -8.84
CA HIS A 78 -11.81 27.23 -9.29
C HIS A 78 -10.27 27.23 -9.29
N GLU A 79 -9.64 26.64 -8.28
CA GLU A 79 -8.17 26.56 -8.16
C GLU A 79 -7.54 25.70 -9.28
N LEU A 80 -8.27 24.76 -9.90
CA LEU A 80 -7.75 23.99 -11.05
C LEU A 80 -7.42 24.88 -12.26
N VAL A 81 -8.19 25.96 -12.42
CA VAL A 81 -8.14 26.83 -13.61
C VAL A 81 -7.40 28.12 -13.29
N SER A 82 -7.67 28.71 -12.13
CA SER A 82 -7.17 30.02 -11.72
C SER A 82 -5.98 29.95 -10.77
N GLY A 83 -5.63 28.75 -10.27
CA GLY A 83 -4.55 28.57 -9.31
C GLY A 83 -3.17 28.82 -9.93
N ASP A 84 -2.27 29.40 -9.12
CA ASP A 84 -0.88 29.60 -9.53
C ASP A 84 -0.10 28.28 -9.43
N ARG A 85 0.15 27.66 -10.60
CA ARG A 85 0.87 26.39 -10.71
C ARG A 85 2.32 26.46 -10.20
N GLU A 86 2.92 27.66 -10.12
CA GLU A 86 4.26 27.81 -9.55
C GLU A 86 4.25 27.75 -8.03
N GLN A 87 3.15 28.17 -7.41
CA GLN A 87 2.95 28.15 -5.96
C GLN A 87 2.62 26.74 -5.48
N ASP A 88 1.72 26.05 -6.18
CA ASP A 88 1.22 24.73 -5.79
C ASP A 88 1.19 23.74 -6.98
N PRO A 89 2.36 23.30 -7.48
CA PRO A 89 2.44 22.43 -8.66
C PRO A 89 1.80 21.05 -8.44
N GLY A 90 1.69 20.61 -7.18
CA GLY A 90 1.08 19.34 -6.81
C GLY A 90 -0.46 19.37 -6.80
N PHE A 91 -1.07 20.56 -6.82
CA PHE A 91 -2.52 20.69 -6.67
C PHE A 91 -3.31 19.97 -7.76
N VAL A 92 -3.05 20.30 -9.04
CA VAL A 92 -3.81 19.73 -10.16
C VAL A 92 -3.65 18.20 -10.24
N PRO A 93 -2.43 17.63 -10.22
CA PRO A 93 -2.26 16.18 -10.19
C PRO A 93 -2.94 15.50 -8.99
N ALA A 94 -2.82 16.08 -7.79
CA ALA A 94 -3.44 15.52 -6.59
C ALA A 94 -4.96 15.55 -6.65
N PHE A 95 -5.55 16.65 -7.12
CA PHE A 95 -6.99 16.76 -7.27
C PHE A 95 -7.49 15.70 -8.27
N LEU A 96 -6.90 15.64 -9.47
CA LEU A 96 -7.35 14.71 -10.51
C LEU A 96 -7.25 13.25 -10.05
N ALA A 97 -6.16 12.87 -9.39
CA ALA A 97 -5.95 11.50 -8.91
C ALA A 97 -6.86 11.06 -7.76
N THR A 98 -7.42 12.00 -6.98
CA THR A 98 -8.12 11.69 -5.72
C THR A 98 -9.55 12.21 -5.63
N HIS A 99 -10.02 13.01 -6.59
CA HIS A 99 -11.32 13.67 -6.52
C HIS A 99 -12.48 12.68 -6.26
N ARG A 100 -12.44 11.48 -6.84
CA ARG A 100 -13.47 10.45 -6.67
C ARG A 100 -13.69 10.01 -5.23
N ALA A 101 -12.74 10.27 -4.33
CA ALA A 101 -12.91 10.01 -2.91
C ALA A 101 -13.85 10.99 -2.20
N PHE A 102 -14.15 12.16 -2.80
CA PHE A 102 -14.99 13.19 -2.18
C PHE A 102 -16.01 13.85 -3.12
N VAL A 103 -15.86 13.71 -4.45
CA VAL A 103 -16.77 14.28 -5.44
C VAL A 103 -16.83 13.39 -6.70
N PRO A 104 -18.02 13.10 -7.25
CA PRO A 104 -18.12 12.37 -8.51
C PRO A 104 -17.68 13.24 -9.70
N THR A 105 -17.12 12.61 -10.73
CA THR A 105 -16.60 13.26 -11.94
C THR A 105 -17.62 14.19 -12.59
N ALA A 106 -18.89 13.75 -12.72
CA ALA A 106 -19.97 14.55 -13.27
C ALA A 106 -20.15 15.92 -12.58
N ARG A 107 -19.99 15.95 -11.25
CA ARG A 107 -20.15 17.18 -10.47
C ARG A 107 -18.97 18.12 -10.65
N VAL A 108 -17.75 17.59 -10.77
CA VAL A 108 -16.56 18.40 -11.11
C VAL A 108 -16.73 19.01 -12.50
N LEU A 109 -17.14 18.22 -13.49
CA LEU A 109 -17.39 18.70 -14.85
C LEU A 109 -18.48 19.78 -14.88
N GLY A 110 -19.55 19.64 -14.08
CA GLY A 110 -20.58 20.67 -13.98
C GLY A 110 -20.11 22.04 -13.47
N PHE A 111 -19.04 22.07 -12.66
CA PHE A 111 -18.40 23.33 -12.24
C PHE A 111 -17.34 23.81 -13.23
N LEU A 112 -16.67 22.90 -13.93
CA LEU A 112 -15.53 23.19 -14.78
C LEU A 112 -15.93 23.61 -16.20
N LEU A 113 -16.97 22.99 -16.76
CA LEU A 113 -17.39 23.19 -18.15
C LEU A 113 -18.37 24.37 -18.23
N PRO A 114 -17.97 25.51 -18.84
CA PRO A 114 -18.91 26.59 -19.09
C PRO A 114 -19.98 26.18 -20.13
N PRO A 115 -21.15 26.83 -20.11
CA PRO A 115 -22.18 26.57 -21.11
C PRO A 115 -21.67 26.90 -22.53
N PRO A 116 -22.19 26.22 -23.57
CA PRO A 116 -21.80 26.49 -24.95
C PRO A 116 -22.14 27.93 -25.35
N PRO A 117 -21.33 28.56 -26.21
CA PRO A 117 -21.58 29.92 -26.66
C PRO A 117 -22.91 29.98 -27.43
N PRO A 118 -23.67 31.08 -27.31
CA PRO A 118 -24.90 31.26 -28.08
C PRO A 118 -24.58 31.27 -29.59
N PRO A 119 -25.52 30.81 -30.43
CA PRO A 119 -25.35 30.84 -31.88
C PRO A 119 -25.09 32.28 -32.35
N PRO A 120 -24.24 32.48 -33.38
CA PRO A 120 -23.98 33.82 -33.91
C PRO A 120 -25.30 34.47 -34.33
N PRO A 121 -25.54 35.74 -33.97
CA PRO A 121 -26.73 36.45 -34.42
C PRO A 121 -26.75 36.50 -35.96
N PRO A 122 -27.95 36.48 -36.58
CA PRO A 122 -28.08 36.62 -38.03
C PRO A 122 -27.38 37.91 -38.48
N PRO A 123 -26.86 37.96 -39.72
CA PRO A 123 -26.02 39.05 -40.20
C PRO A 123 -26.83 40.35 -40.33
N ALA A 124 -27.04 41.03 -39.21
CA ALA A 124 -27.42 42.42 -39.16
C ALA A 124 -26.15 43.18 -38.79
N GLY A 125 -25.76 44.08 -39.69
CA GLY A 125 -24.61 44.94 -39.49
C GLY A 125 -24.76 45.80 -38.22
N VAL A 126 -23.72 46.60 -38.02
CA VAL A 126 -23.66 47.71 -37.06
C VAL A 126 -23.19 47.31 -35.64
N ASP A 127 -21.88 47.49 -35.47
CA ASP A 127 -21.20 48.12 -34.34
C ASP A 127 -21.43 47.56 -32.94
N SER A 128 -20.76 46.45 -32.63
CA SER A 128 -20.48 46.06 -31.24
C SER A 128 -19.04 46.42 -30.88
N LYS A 129 -18.88 47.55 -30.17
CA LYS A 129 -17.69 47.88 -29.37
C LYS A 129 -17.39 46.71 -28.43
N ARG A 130 -16.45 45.84 -28.82
CA ARG A 130 -16.04 44.69 -28.02
C ARG A 130 -15.37 45.16 -26.73
N THR A 131 -15.90 44.68 -25.61
CA THR A 131 -15.32 44.75 -24.28
C THR A 131 -14.05 43.87 -24.25
N GLU A 132 -12.94 44.36 -24.80
CA GLU A 132 -11.68 43.60 -24.95
C GLU A 132 -11.20 42.91 -23.66
N GLY A 133 -11.46 43.51 -22.49
CA GLY A 133 -11.07 42.95 -21.19
C GLY A 133 -11.83 41.68 -20.76
N GLN A 134 -13.10 41.54 -21.13
CA GLN A 134 -13.90 40.35 -20.77
C GLN A 134 -13.56 39.16 -21.66
N ASP A 135 -13.34 39.39 -22.96
CA ASP A 135 -12.94 38.36 -23.93
C ASP A 135 -11.57 37.76 -23.57
N LEU A 136 -10.64 38.59 -23.08
CA LEU A 136 -9.32 38.14 -22.64
C LEU A 136 -9.38 37.24 -21.40
N ASN A 137 -10.23 37.55 -20.41
CA ASN A 137 -10.33 36.72 -19.21
C ASN A 137 -11.08 35.39 -19.52
N PHE A 138 -12.14 35.46 -20.32
CA PHE A 138 -12.87 34.27 -20.77
C PHE A 138 -11.97 33.32 -21.56
N SER A 139 -11.16 33.84 -22.50
CA SER A 139 -10.24 33.03 -23.31
C SER A 139 -9.08 32.41 -22.50
N LYS A 140 -8.54 33.13 -21.52
CA LYS A 140 -7.52 32.58 -20.59
C LYS A 140 -8.09 31.42 -19.78
N ASN A 141 -9.29 31.58 -19.22
CA ASN A 141 -9.95 30.52 -18.46
C ASN A 141 -10.24 29.30 -19.33
N LEU A 142 -10.70 29.51 -20.57
CA LEU A 142 -10.95 28.42 -21.52
C LEU A 142 -9.68 27.60 -21.78
N ARG A 143 -8.54 28.26 -22.02
CA ARG A 143 -7.26 27.57 -22.24
C ARG A 143 -6.82 26.78 -21.02
N ALA A 144 -7.00 27.32 -19.82
CA ALA A 144 -6.68 26.62 -18.58
C ALA A 144 -7.59 25.38 -18.39
N VAL A 145 -8.89 25.49 -18.66
CA VAL A 145 -9.82 24.34 -18.65
C VAL A 145 -9.39 23.27 -19.65
N VAL A 146 -9.08 23.64 -20.90
CA VAL A 146 -8.59 22.71 -21.93
C VAL A 146 -7.31 22.01 -21.46
N SER A 147 -6.37 22.74 -20.85
CA SER A 147 -5.14 22.15 -20.29
C SER A 147 -5.41 21.14 -19.17
N VAL A 148 -6.34 21.46 -18.24
CA VAL A 148 -6.73 20.54 -17.16
C VAL A 148 -7.39 19.29 -17.73
N LEU A 149 -8.32 19.44 -18.68
CA LEU A 149 -8.97 18.30 -19.35
C LEU A 149 -7.97 17.45 -20.13
N GLY A 150 -7.00 18.05 -20.81
CA GLY A 150 -5.94 17.32 -21.51
C GLY A 150 -5.10 16.47 -20.57
N SER A 151 -4.74 17.01 -19.39
CA SER A 151 -4.06 16.24 -18.34
C SER A 151 -4.95 15.14 -17.77
N TRP A 152 -6.23 15.43 -17.55
CA TRP A 152 -7.20 14.48 -16.99
C TRP A 152 -7.43 13.29 -17.92
N LEU A 153 -7.75 13.54 -19.19
CA LEU A 153 -7.97 12.51 -20.20
C LEU A 153 -6.75 11.59 -20.36
N ARG A 154 -5.55 12.17 -20.37
CA ARG A 154 -4.30 11.43 -20.54
C ARG A 154 -3.93 10.57 -19.33
N ASN A 155 -4.05 11.13 -18.13
CA ASN A 155 -3.50 10.51 -16.91
C ASN A 155 -4.54 9.72 -16.11
N HIS A 156 -5.82 10.04 -16.26
CA HIS A 156 -6.92 9.36 -15.57
C HIS A 156 -8.14 9.08 -16.48
N PRO A 157 -7.94 8.39 -17.63
CA PRO A 157 -9.02 8.07 -18.58
C PRO A 157 -10.19 7.32 -17.93
N GLN A 158 -9.90 6.51 -16.92
CA GLN A 158 -10.89 5.69 -16.21
C GLN A 158 -11.96 6.48 -15.45
N ASP A 159 -11.78 7.78 -15.25
CA ASP A 159 -12.77 8.63 -14.59
C ASP A 159 -13.94 8.98 -15.52
N PHE A 160 -13.72 8.87 -16.83
CA PHE A 160 -14.72 9.07 -17.87
C PHE A 160 -15.38 7.75 -18.32
N ARG A 161 -15.16 6.66 -17.57
CA ARG A 161 -15.73 5.35 -17.86
C ARG A 161 -17.02 5.17 -17.07
N ASP A 162 -18.11 5.73 -17.61
CA ASP A 162 -19.48 5.65 -17.11
C ASP A 162 -20.43 5.01 -18.14
N PRO A 163 -20.36 3.67 -18.33
CA PRO A 163 -21.23 2.97 -19.26
C PRO A 163 -22.72 3.07 -18.85
N PRO A 164 -23.67 2.97 -19.80
CA PRO A 164 -23.46 2.64 -21.21
C PRO A 164 -23.08 3.84 -22.10
N ASP A 165 -23.48 5.06 -21.73
CA ASP A 165 -23.41 6.21 -22.64
C ASP A 165 -22.12 7.03 -22.54
N HIS A 166 -21.30 6.78 -21.52
CA HIS A 166 -20.08 7.55 -21.25
C HIS A 166 -20.36 9.07 -21.23
N GLN A 167 -21.43 9.47 -20.53
CA GLN A 167 -21.99 10.81 -20.55
C GLN A 167 -20.95 11.87 -20.16
N ASN A 168 -20.09 11.57 -19.18
CA ASN A 168 -19.00 12.49 -18.79
C ASN A 168 -18.03 12.74 -19.95
N LEU A 169 -17.65 11.70 -20.68
CA LEU A 169 -16.79 11.83 -21.85
C LEU A 169 -17.51 12.60 -22.97
N GLY A 170 -18.81 12.33 -23.18
CA GLY A 170 -19.65 13.05 -24.13
C GLY A 170 -19.70 14.57 -23.85
N ASN A 171 -19.90 14.96 -22.60
CA ASN A 171 -19.90 16.37 -22.19
C ASN A 171 -18.54 17.05 -22.47
N VAL A 172 -17.44 16.34 -22.18
CA VAL A 172 -16.08 16.82 -22.47
C VAL A 172 -15.85 16.96 -23.97
N ARG A 173 -16.32 16.01 -24.79
CA ARG A 173 -16.22 16.09 -26.26
C ARG A 173 -16.99 17.29 -26.82
N ILE A 174 -18.21 17.52 -26.37
CA ILE A 174 -19.02 18.67 -26.78
C ILE A 174 -18.27 19.96 -26.46
N PHE A 175 -17.76 20.09 -25.23
CA PHE A 175 -16.97 21.25 -24.81
C PHE A 175 -15.73 21.44 -25.69
N LEU A 176 -14.90 20.42 -25.85
CA LEU A 176 -13.66 20.50 -26.62
C LEU A 176 -13.92 20.77 -28.11
N GLY A 177 -15.04 20.31 -28.66
CA GLY A 177 -15.42 20.53 -30.05
C GLY A 177 -15.57 22.00 -30.42
N TRP A 178 -16.08 22.86 -29.52
CA TRP A 178 -16.18 24.29 -29.77
C TRP A 178 -15.07 25.11 -29.08
N ALA A 179 -14.54 24.64 -27.95
CA ALA A 179 -13.51 25.36 -27.21
C ALA A 179 -12.10 25.23 -27.82
N ALA A 180 -11.81 24.07 -28.42
CA ALA A 180 -10.52 23.75 -29.03
C ALA A 180 -10.69 22.79 -30.23
N PRO A 181 -11.41 23.22 -31.30
CA PRO A 181 -11.69 22.38 -32.46
C PRO A 181 -10.39 21.85 -33.10
N GLY A 182 -10.30 20.52 -33.27
CA GLY A 182 -9.12 19.84 -33.82
C GLY A 182 -7.90 19.78 -32.88
N GLY A 183 -8.03 20.25 -31.64
CA GLY A 183 -6.98 20.18 -30.62
C GLY A 183 -6.52 18.75 -30.31
N ALA A 184 -5.34 18.63 -29.69
CA ALA A 184 -4.83 17.31 -29.27
C ALA A 184 -5.74 16.67 -28.22
N GLU A 185 -6.30 17.48 -27.33
CA GLU A 185 -7.23 17.09 -26.28
C GLU A 185 -8.56 16.59 -26.85
N ALA A 186 -9.07 17.23 -27.90
CA ALA A 186 -10.30 16.81 -28.58
C ALA A 186 -10.10 15.43 -29.22
N ARG A 187 -8.98 15.23 -29.94
CA ARG A 187 -8.62 13.94 -30.55
C ARG A 187 -8.43 12.85 -29.50
N GLU A 188 -7.82 13.17 -28.36
CA GLU A 188 -7.67 12.22 -27.25
C GLU A 188 -9.03 11.79 -26.70
N ALA A 189 -9.96 12.73 -26.51
CA ALA A 189 -11.32 12.41 -26.04
C ALA A 189 -12.12 11.56 -27.04
N GLU A 190 -11.95 11.81 -28.35
CA GLU A 190 -12.57 11.00 -29.40
C GLU A 190 -12.02 9.58 -29.42
N LYS A 191 -10.70 9.45 -29.45
CA LYS A 191 -10.02 8.15 -29.40
C LYS A 191 -10.42 7.36 -28.16
N LEU A 192 -10.46 8.01 -26.99
CA LEU A 192 -10.83 7.34 -25.75
C LEU A 192 -12.26 6.79 -25.77
N LEU A 193 -13.19 7.51 -26.41
CA LEU A 193 -14.57 7.02 -26.55
C LEU A 193 -14.62 5.82 -27.51
N GLU A 194 -13.90 5.88 -28.63
CA GLU A 194 -13.82 4.76 -29.57
C GLU A 194 -13.27 3.50 -28.88
N ASP A 195 -12.22 3.65 -28.07
CA ASP A 195 -11.63 2.57 -27.28
C ASP A 195 -12.65 1.98 -26.29
N PHE A 196 -13.37 2.83 -25.54
CA PHE A 196 -14.39 2.36 -24.60
C PHE A 196 -15.56 1.64 -25.27
N LEU A 197 -16.05 2.15 -26.40
CA LEU A 197 -17.13 1.51 -27.16
C LEU A 197 -16.69 0.18 -27.79
N LYS A 198 -15.43 0.08 -28.23
CA LYS A 198 -14.85 -1.16 -28.75
C LYS A 198 -14.70 -2.22 -27.67
N GLU A 199 -14.24 -1.83 -26.48
CA GLU A 199 -14.15 -2.71 -25.30
C GLU A 199 -15.54 -3.23 -24.90
N ALA A 200 -16.56 -2.35 -24.82
CA ALA A 200 -17.92 -2.74 -24.46
C ALA A 200 -18.54 -3.75 -25.45
N LYS A 201 -18.30 -3.57 -26.76
CA LYS A 201 -18.74 -4.54 -27.78
C LYS A 201 -18.01 -5.89 -27.68
N GLY A 202 -16.71 -5.85 -27.35
CA GLY A 202 -15.91 -7.05 -27.13
C GLY A 202 -16.38 -7.86 -25.91
N GLU A 203 -16.69 -7.18 -24.82
CA GLU A 203 -17.26 -7.78 -23.60
C GLU A 203 -18.63 -8.41 -23.87
N GLN A 204 -19.52 -7.73 -24.59
CA GLN A 204 -20.82 -8.29 -24.99
C GLN A 204 -20.68 -9.53 -25.87
N THR A 205 -19.75 -9.50 -26.84
CA THR A 205 -19.51 -10.65 -27.74
C THR A 205 -18.97 -11.86 -26.97
N GLU A 206 -18.06 -11.64 -26.01
CA GLU A 206 -17.54 -12.73 -25.16
C GLU A 206 -18.59 -13.24 -24.16
N GLU A 207 -19.43 -12.37 -23.63
CA GLU A 207 -20.55 -12.76 -22.77
C GLU A 207 -21.60 -13.56 -23.55
N GLU A 208 -21.96 -13.15 -24.77
CA GLU A 208 -22.83 -13.92 -25.67
C GLU A 208 -22.25 -15.30 -26.02
N LYS A 209 -20.94 -15.38 -26.28
CA LYS A 209 -20.27 -16.68 -26.48
C LYS A 209 -20.33 -17.55 -25.22
N ARG A 210 -20.17 -16.97 -24.03
CA ARG A 210 -20.29 -17.70 -22.76
C ARG A 210 -21.72 -18.21 -22.53
N LEU A 211 -22.73 -17.38 -22.81
CA LEU A 211 -24.15 -17.76 -22.70
C LEU A 211 -24.56 -18.81 -23.75
N ALA A 212 -24.01 -18.76 -24.97
CA ALA A 212 -24.26 -19.78 -25.99
C ALA A 212 -23.68 -21.15 -25.62
N TRP A 213 -22.62 -21.19 -24.80
CA TRP A 213 -22.03 -22.43 -24.30
C TRP A 213 -22.77 -23.02 -23.10
N SER A 214 -23.55 -22.21 -22.37
CA SER A 214 -24.50 -22.72 -21.37
C SER A 214 -25.78 -23.21 -22.07
N GLY A 215 -25.76 -24.47 -22.52
CA GLY A 215 -26.91 -25.17 -23.10
C GLY A 215 -28.14 -25.26 -22.16
N PRO A 216 -29.32 -25.64 -22.67
CA PRO A 216 -30.60 -25.39 -22.03
C PRO A 216 -30.78 -26.13 -20.69
N PRO A 217 -31.50 -25.54 -19.72
CA PRO A 217 -31.51 -26.01 -18.34
C PRO A 217 -32.26 -27.34 -18.22
N ARG A 218 -31.55 -28.38 -17.78
CA ARG A 218 -32.16 -29.67 -17.43
C ARG A 218 -33.07 -29.48 -16.21
N ILE A 219 -34.33 -29.83 -16.43
CA ILE A 219 -35.44 -29.76 -15.50
C ILE A 219 -35.12 -30.51 -14.19
N ALA A 220 -35.38 -29.79 -13.09
CA ALA A 220 -35.53 -30.18 -11.70
C ALA A 220 -35.53 -31.68 -11.38
N GLN A 221 -34.54 -32.12 -10.61
CA GLN A 221 -34.72 -33.22 -9.66
C GLN A 221 -34.61 -32.64 -8.25
N THR A 222 -35.72 -32.82 -7.53
CA THR A 222 -35.99 -32.37 -6.16
C THR A 222 -35.06 -32.99 -5.12
N PRO A 223 -34.82 -32.30 -3.99
CA PRO A 223 -33.77 -32.63 -3.04
C PRO A 223 -34.24 -33.67 -2.01
N GLY A 224 -33.37 -34.64 -1.70
CA GLY A 224 -33.66 -35.67 -0.72
C GLY A 224 -32.39 -36.17 -0.02
N SER A 225 -32.38 -35.97 1.29
CA SER A 225 -31.60 -36.65 2.31
C SER A 225 -30.15 -36.22 2.55
N GLU A 226 -30.04 -35.42 3.62
CA GLU A 226 -28.90 -35.26 4.51
C GLU A 226 -28.39 -36.61 5.07
N PHE A 227 -27.17 -36.58 5.61
CA PHE A 227 -26.47 -37.62 6.39
C PHE A 227 -25.67 -38.68 5.60
N ALA A 228 -24.43 -38.32 5.26
CA ALA A 228 -23.26 -39.17 5.46
C ALA A 228 -21.99 -38.31 5.27
N GLU A 229 -21.42 -37.82 6.37
CA GLU A 229 -20.01 -37.43 6.38
C GLU A 229 -19.19 -38.70 6.24
N ASP A 230 -18.65 -38.95 5.04
CA ASP A 230 -17.51 -39.82 4.89
C ASP A 230 -16.46 -39.08 4.06
N CYS A 231 -15.31 -38.85 4.71
CA CYS A 231 -14.16 -38.13 4.19
C CYS A 231 -13.53 -38.94 3.05
N VAL A 232 -14.10 -38.85 1.86
CA VAL A 232 -13.38 -39.21 0.65
C VAL A 232 -12.63 -37.95 0.21
N GLU A 233 -11.34 -37.91 0.56
CA GLU A 233 -10.40 -37.03 -0.13
C GLU A 233 -10.55 -37.37 -1.62
N GLU A 234 -11.24 -36.51 -2.37
CA GLU A 234 -11.24 -36.61 -3.82
C GLU A 234 -9.80 -36.38 -4.28
N GLU A 235 -9.09 -37.48 -4.51
CA GLU A 235 -7.91 -37.52 -5.35
C GLU A 235 -8.36 -37.11 -6.76
N GLY A 236 -8.45 -35.80 -6.98
CA GLY A 236 -8.57 -35.23 -8.31
C GLY A 236 -7.45 -35.79 -9.20
N PRO A 237 -7.71 -35.96 -10.50
CA PRO A 237 -6.89 -36.78 -11.39
C PRO A 237 -5.44 -36.33 -11.32
N SER A 238 -4.55 -37.28 -11.05
CA SER A 238 -3.10 -37.15 -11.06
C SER A 238 -2.67 -36.40 -12.30
N SER A 239 -2.38 -35.11 -12.16
CA SER A 239 -1.85 -34.29 -13.24
C SER A 239 -0.48 -34.85 -13.61
N GLU A 240 -0.38 -35.65 -14.67
CA GLU A 240 0.84 -36.26 -15.24
C GLU A 240 1.86 -35.22 -15.80
N GLY A 241 1.86 -34.00 -15.28
CA GLY A 241 2.82 -32.95 -15.65
C GLY A 241 4.02 -32.88 -14.69
N PRO A 242 5.14 -32.29 -15.13
CA PRO A 242 6.27 -32.01 -14.24
C PRO A 242 5.83 -31.11 -13.07
N GLU A 243 6.35 -31.38 -11.87
CA GLU A 243 6.12 -30.51 -10.71
C GLU A 243 6.79 -29.14 -10.94
N LEU A 244 6.26 -28.10 -10.30
CA LEU A 244 6.85 -26.75 -10.38
C LEU A 244 8.34 -26.73 -10.02
N LEU A 245 8.75 -27.59 -9.08
CA LEU A 245 10.14 -27.70 -8.63
C LEU A 245 10.99 -28.62 -9.51
N ASP A 246 10.50 -29.10 -10.65
CA ASP A 246 11.32 -29.80 -11.65
C ASP A 246 11.98 -28.81 -12.62
N PHE A 247 11.39 -27.63 -12.81
CA PHE A 247 11.91 -26.56 -13.66
C PHE A 247 13.13 -25.86 -13.05
N SER A 248 13.93 -25.15 -13.87
CA SER A 248 15.11 -24.42 -13.38
C SER A 248 14.71 -23.27 -12.43
N VAL A 249 15.65 -22.85 -11.58
CA VAL A 249 15.43 -21.71 -10.67
C VAL A 249 15.16 -20.43 -11.45
N ASP A 250 15.91 -20.20 -12.53
CA ASP A 250 15.76 -19.04 -13.40
C ASP A 250 14.39 -19.00 -14.07
N ASP A 251 13.94 -20.14 -14.60
CA ASP A 251 12.70 -20.20 -15.36
C ASP A 251 11.49 -19.92 -14.48
N VAL A 252 11.48 -20.46 -13.25
CA VAL A 252 10.40 -20.21 -12.29
C VAL A 252 10.42 -18.75 -11.85
N ALA A 253 11.59 -18.18 -11.54
CA ALA A 253 11.71 -16.79 -11.10
C ALA A 253 11.32 -15.79 -12.20
N GLU A 254 11.70 -16.04 -13.46
CA GLU A 254 11.29 -15.23 -14.60
C GLU A 254 9.78 -15.32 -14.84
N GLN A 255 9.19 -16.52 -14.74
CA GLN A 255 7.76 -16.70 -14.92
C GLN A 255 6.95 -16.01 -13.82
N LEU A 256 7.38 -16.10 -12.56
CA LEU A 256 6.78 -15.36 -11.44
C LEU A 256 6.89 -13.84 -11.65
N THR A 257 8.05 -13.38 -12.11
CA THR A 257 8.29 -11.95 -12.40
C THR A 257 7.40 -11.45 -13.52
N LEU A 258 7.24 -12.20 -14.60
CA LEU A 258 6.32 -11.84 -15.69
C LEU A 258 4.89 -11.67 -15.19
N MET A 259 4.39 -12.62 -14.38
CA MET A 259 3.02 -12.57 -13.84
C MET A 259 2.82 -11.36 -12.91
N ASP A 260 3.79 -11.11 -12.02
CA ASP A 260 3.70 -9.98 -11.08
C ASP A 260 3.78 -8.63 -11.80
N VAL A 261 4.65 -8.50 -12.81
CA VAL A 261 4.76 -7.29 -13.65
C VAL A 261 3.45 -7.03 -14.39
N GLU A 262 2.88 -8.04 -15.05
CA GLU A 262 1.64 -7.89 -15.83
C GLU A 262 0.48 -7.41 -14.95
N LEU A 263 0.36 -7.98 -13.74
CA LEU A 263 -0.66 -7.55 -12.78
C LEU A 263 -0.38 -6.16 -12.23
N PHE A 264 0.88 -5.85 -11.88
CA PHE A 264 1.25 -4.55 -11.34
C PHE A 264 1.02 -3.41 -12.35
N LEU A 265 1.31 -3.63 -13.64
CA LEU A 265 1.04 -2.66 -14.70
C LEU A 265 -0.47 -2.42 -14.92
N ARG A 266 -1.31 -3.40 -14.61
CA ARG A 266 -2.78 -3.26 -14.67
C ARG A 266 -3.40 -2.61 -13.43
N VAL A 267 -2.65 -2.41 -12.35
CA VAL A 267 -3.17 -1.78 -11.13
C VAL A 267 -3.64 -0.37 -11.44
N ARG A 268 -4.91 -0.10 -11.13
CA ARG A 268 -5.48 1.24 -11.20
C ARG A 268 -5.19 1.99 -9.91
N SER A 269 -4.44 3.08 -9.98
CA SER A 269 -4.03 3.85 -8.78
C SER A 269 -5.20 4.30 -7.90
N CYS A 270 -6.34 4.66 -8.51
CA CYS A 270 -7.56 5.02 -7.76
C CYS A 270 -8.11 3.86 -6.89
N GLU A 271 -7.90 2.61 -7.29
CA GLU A 271 -8.34 1.42 -6.52
C GLU A 271 -7.48 1.18 -5.27
N CYS A 272 -6.28 1.77 -5.21
CA CYS A 272 -5.36 1.69 -4.07
C CYS A 272 -5.73 2.65 -2.94
N LEU A 273 -6.54 3.68 -3.20
CA LEU A 273 -6.94 4.68 -2.20
C LEU A 273 -7.47 4.02 -0.92
N GLY A 274 -7.03 4.51 0.24
CA GLY A 274 -7.41 3.92 1.52
C GLY A 274 -8.93 3.89 1.73
N SER A 275 -9.62 4.94 1.28
CA SER A 275 -11.09 5.04 1.29
C SER A 275 -11.79 3.98 0.43
N MET A 276 -11.15 3.49 -0.64
CA MET A 276 -11.66 2.43 -1.51
C MET A 276 -11.27 1.05 -0.99
N TRP A 277 -9.98 0.86 -0.70
CA TRP A 277 -9.43 -0.42 -0.28
C TRP A 277 -9.95 -0.88 1.09
N SER A 278 -10.28 0.05 1.98
CA SER A 278 -10.89 -0.26 3.29
C SER A 278 -12.32 -0.78 3.18
N GLN A 279 -12.99 -0.60 2.03
CA GLN A 279 -14.37 -1.04 1.83
C GLN A 279 -14.47 -2.44 1.24
N ARG A 280 -13.35 -3.08 0.89
CA ARG A 280 -13.30 -4.35 0.16
C ARG A 280 -14.06 -5.50 0.86
N ASP A 281 -14.13 -5.47 2.19
CA ASP A 281 -14.74 -6.53 3.01
C ASP A 281 -16.23 -6.25 3.33
N ARG A 282 -16.81 -5.16 2.80
CA ARG A 282 -18.24 -4.83 3.01
C ARG A 282 -19.15 -5.74 2.16
N PRO A 283 -20.36 -6.07 2.63
CA PRO A 283 -21.35 -6.76 1.81
C PRO A 283 -21.62 -5.99 0.51
N GLY A 284 -21.59 -6.69 -0.64
CA GLY A 284 -21.75 -6.09 -1.97
C GLY A 284 -20.46 -5.47 -2.56
N ALA A 285 -19.35 -5.45 -1.82
CA ALA A 285 -18.08 -4.86 -2.27
C ALA A 285 -17.23 -5.79 -3.15
N ALA A 286 -17.75 -6.92 -3.63
CA ALA A 286 -16.98 -7.90 -4.41
C ALA A 286 -16.30 -7.29 -5.65
N GLY A 287 -16.94 -6.28 -6.26
CA GLY A 287 -16.41 -5.53 -7.41
C GLY A 287 -15.49 -4.34 -7.06
N ILE A 288 -15.19 -4.09 -5.77
CA ILE A 288 -14.31 -2.99 -5.38
C ILE A 288 -12.84 -3.41 -5.53
N SER A 289 -12.08 -2.59 -6.23
CA SER A 289 -10.63 -2.73 -6.45
C SER A 289 -10.18 -4.05 -7.09
N PRO A 290 -10.77 -4.49 -8.23
CA PRO A 290 -10.47 -5.78 -8.85
C PRO A 290 -9.00 -5.93 -9.26
N THR A 291 -8.35 -4.87 -9.74
CA THR A 291 -6.94 -4.92 -10.18
C THR A 291 -6.00 -5.11 -8.99
N VAL A 292 -6.30 -4.45 -7.87
CA VAL A 292 -5.57 -4.62 -6.61
C VAL A 292 -5.79 -6.03 -6.06
N ARG A 293 -7.03 -6.53 -6.06
CA ARG A 293 -7.34 -7.91 -5.63
C ARG A 293 -6.60 -8.96 -6.44
N ALA A 294 -6.43 -8.75 -7.75
CA ALA A 294 -5.67 -9.67 -8.60
C ALA A 294 -4.20 -9.79 -8.16
N THR A 295 -3.55 -8.69 -7.77
CA THR A 295 -2.17 -8.74 -7.21
C THR A 295 -2.11 -9.50 -5.89
N VAL A 296 -3.11 -9.32 -5.02
CA VAL A 296 -3.21 -10.04 -3.73
C VAL A 296 -3.46 -11.54 -3.96
N ALA A 297 -4.31 -11.89 -4.91
CA ALA A 297 -4.56 -13.27 -5.30
C ALA A 297 -3.28 -13.93 -5.81
N GLN A 298 -2.53 -13.28 -6.69
CA GLN A 298 -1.24 -13.76 -7.17
C GLN A 298 -0.23 -13.96 -6.03
N PHE A 299 -0.10 -12.99 -5.12
CA PHE A 299 0.76 -13.12 -3.94
C PHE A 299 0.41 -14.39 -3.13
N ASN A 300 -0.89 -14.61 -2.88
CA ASN A 300 -1.38 -15.78 -2.16
C ASN A 300 -1.15 -17.08 -2.96
N THR A 301 -1.29 -17.06 -4.29
CA THR A 301 -0.98 -18.21 -5.16
C THR A 301 0.49 -18.59 -5.07
N VAL A 302 1.41 -17.62 -5.05
CA VAL A 302 2.85 -17.88 -4.87
C VAL A 302 3.12 -18.48 -3.49
N THR A 303 2.55 -17.90 -2.42
CA THR A 303 2.66 -18.45 -1.06
C THR A 303 2.12 -19.88 -0.98
N GLY A 304 0.96 -20.14 -1.60
CA GLY A 304 0.35 -21.46 -1.67
C GLY A 304 1.19 -22.46 -2.48
N CYS A 305 1.86 -22.02 -3.56
CA CYS A 305 2.78 -22.89 -4.30
C CYS A 305 3.97 -23.34 -3.45
N VAL A 306 4.52 -22.43 -2.63
CA VAL A 306 5.61 -22.75 -1.70
C VAL A 306 5.12 -23.73 -0.64
N LEU A 307 3.99 -23.45 0.00
CA LEU A 307 3.38 -24.34 1.00
C LEU A 307 3.06 -25.72 0.42
N GLY A 308 2.35 -25.78 -0.71
CA GLY A 308 1.95 -27.01 -1.38
C GLY A 308 3.15 -27.88 -1.75
N SER A 309 4.17 -27.29 -2.35
CA SER A 309 5.39 -28.01 -2.75
C SER A 309 6.26 -28.45 -1.57
N VAL A 310 6.45 -27.63 -0.52
CA VAL A 310 7.26 -27.98 0.66
C VAL A 310 6.55 -28.98 1.56
N LEU A 311 5.21 -28.96 1.64
CA LEU A 311 4.41 -29.87 2.47
C LEU A 311 3.87 -31.09 1.70
N ALA A 312 4.07 -31.15 0.39
CA ALA A 312 3.73 -32.31 -0.42
C ALA A 312 4.41 -33.58 0.11
N ALA A 313 3.76 -34.72 -0.14
CA ALA A 313 4.16 -36.05 0.29
C ALA A 313 4.67 -36.08 1.75
N PRO A 314 3.78 -36.21 2.75
CA PRO A 314 4.14 -36.11 4.16
C PRO A 314 5.26 -37.07 4.60
N GLY A 315 5.41 -38.21 3.93
CA GLY A 315 6.48 -39.20 4.15
C GLY A 315 7.85 -38.87 3.55
N LEU A 316 8.02 -37.78 2.80
CA LEU A 316 9.33 -37.38 2.27
C LEU A 316 10.36 -37.22 3.40
N ALA A 317 11.57 -37.72 3.14
CA ALA A 317 12.68 -37.58 4.08
C ALA A 317 13.00 -36.10 4.33
N ALA A 318 13.45 -35.78 5.55
CA ALA A 318 13.77 -34.40 5.93
C ALA A 318 14.82 -33.74 5.02
N SER A 319 15.78 -34.53 4.51
CA SER A 319 16.79 -34.08 3.53
C SER A 319 16.20 -33.71 2.17
N GLN A 320 15.27 -34.51 1.66
CA GLN A 320 14.55 -34.21 0.40
C GLN A 320 13.66 -32.98 0.56
N ARG A 321 12.97 -32.86 1.71
CA ARG A 321 12.18 -31.65 2.01
C ARG A 321 13.06 -30.41 2.14
N ALA A 322 14.26 -30.55 2.72
CA ALA A 322 15.25 -29.48 2.77
C ALA A 322 15.68 -29.03 1.37
N GLN A 323 15.85 -29.94 0.40
CA GLN A 323 16.15 -29.57 -1.00
C GLN A 323 15.04 -28.70 -1.62
N ARG A 324 13.76 -28.99 -1.32
CA ARG A 324 12.63 -28.15 -1.77
C ARG A 324 12.69 -26.75 -1.15
N ILE A 325 13.01 -26.64 0.15
CA ILE A 325 13.22 -25.36 0.85
C ILE A 325 14.40 -24.60 0.22
N GLU A 326 15.53 -25.26 0.00
CA GLU A 326 16.71 -24.66 -0.63
C GLU A 326 16.40 -24.14 -2.03
N LYS A 327 15.64 -24.89 -2.83
CA LYS A 327 15.24 -24.45 -4.18
C LYS A 327 14.40 -23.18 -4.11
N TRP A 328 13.44 -23.08 -3.20
CA TRP A 328 12.68 -21.84 -2.98
C TRP A 328 13.52 -20.68 -2.49
N ILE A 329 14.54 -20.92 -1.67
CA ILE A 329 15.50 -19.88 -1.27
C ILE A 329 16.28 -19.38 -2.49
N ARG A 330 16.72 -20.27 -3.39
CA ARG A 330 17.39 -19.90 -4.65
C ARG A 330 16.45 -19.12 -5.58
N ILE A 331 15.18 -19.52 -5.69
CA ILE A 331 14.15 -18.79 -6.45
C ILE A 331 13.95 -17.39 -5.85
N ALA A 332 13.85 -17.27 -4.52
CA ALA A 332 13.76 -15.98 -3.86
C ALA A 332 14.98 -15.09 -4.14
N GLN A 333 16.19 -15.66 -4.08
CA GLN A 333 17.40 -14.95 -4.46
C GLN A 333 17.34 -14.45 -5.90
N ARG A 334 16.88 -15.29 -6.82
CA ARG A 334 16.72 -14.91 -8.23
C ARG A 334 15.64 -13.83 -8.43
N CYS A 335 14.53 -13.89 -7.70
CA CYS A 335 13.52 -12.82 -7.68
C CYS A 335 14.12 -11.48 -7.21
N ARG A 336 15.06 -11.49 -6.24
CA ARG A 336 15.78 -10.27 -5.83
C ARG A 336 16.65 -9.72 -6.97
N GLU A 337 17.37 -10.58 -7.68
CA GLU A 337 18.21 -10.19 -8.82
C GLU A 337 17.38 -9.64 -9.99
N LEU A 338 16.21 -10.24 -10.25
CA LEU A 338 15.21 -9.76 -11.19
C LEU A 338 14.41 -8.56 -10.66
N ARG A 339 14.69 -8.11 -9.42
CA ARG A 339 14.02 -6.99 -8.75
C ARG A 339 12.51 -7.15 -8.56
N ASN A 340 12.05 -8.40 -8.50
CA ASN A 340 10.70 -8.75 -8.12
C ASN A 340 10.57 -8.89 -6.59
N PHE A 341 10.18 -7.79 -5.93
CA PHE A 341 9.97 -7.77 -4.48
C PHE A 341 8.61 -8.33 -4.06
N SER A 342 7.66 -8.46 -4.99
CA SER A 342 6.35 -9.09 -4.74
C SER A 342 6.52 -10.58 -4.46
N SER A 343 6.96 -11.37 -5.45
CA SER A 343 7.18 -12.81 -5.25
C SER A 343 8.27 -13.11 -4.23
N LEU A 344 9.32 -12.28 -4.13
CA LEU A 344 10.32 -12.43 -3.07
C LEU A 344 9.66 -12.37 -1.68
N ARG A 345 8.81 -11.36 -1.42
CA ARG A 345 8.09 -11.27 -0.15
C ARG A 345 7.13 -12.45 0.02
N ALA A 346 6.44 -12.90 -1.02
CA ALA A 346 5.51 -14.03 -0.96
C ALA A 346 6.22 -15.34 -0.55
N ILE A 347 7.38 -15.63 -1.16
CA ILE A 347 8.17 -16.83 -0.86
C ILE A 347 8.72 -16.77 0.56
N LEU A 348 9.31 -15.66 0.97
CA LEU A 348 9.82 -15.49 2.34
C LEU A 348 8.69 -15.62 3.37
N SER A 349 7.54 -14.99 3.13
CA SER A 349 6.37 -15.08 4.02
C SER A 349 5.87 -16.52 4.15
N ALA A 350 5.87 -17.28 3.05
CA ALA A 350 5.53 -18.71 3.09
C ALA A 350 6.53 -19.53 3.91
N LEU A 351 7.84 -19.35 3.68
CA LEU A 351 8.88 -20.08 4.42
C LEU A 351 8.93 -19.72 5.91
N GLN A 352 8.62 -18.47 6.25
CA GLN A 352 8.53 -17.97 7.63
C GLN A 352 7.19 -18.31 8.30
N SER A 353 6.18 -18.73 7.53
CA SER A 353 4.88 -19.14 8.08
C SER A 353 5.04 -20.36 8.99
N ASN A 354 4.15 -20.47 9.98
CA ASN A 354 4.20 -21.52 10.99
C ASN A 354 4.23 -22.95 10.40
N PRO A 355 3.44 -23.32 9.37
CA PRO A 355 3.49 -24.65 8.76
C PRO A 355 4.88 -25.08 8.26
N ILE A 356 5.69 -24.15 7.74
CA ILE A 356 7.05 -24.47 7.26
C ILE A 356 8.08 -24.23 8.36
N TYR A 357 8.04 -23.09 9.04
CA TYR A 357 9.06 -22.68 10.03
C TYR A 357 9.21 -23.64 11.21
N ARG A 358 8.15 -24.40 11.53
CA ARG A 358 8.16 -25.39 12.62
C ARG A 358 8.88 -26.70 12.29
N LEU A 359 9.14 -26.99 11.02
CA LEU A 359 9.75 -28.25 10.55
C LEU A 359 11.26 -28.28 10.88
N LYS A 360 11.61 -28.44 12.16
CA LYS A 360 12.98 -28.31 12.65
C LYS A 360 13.95 -29.32 12.07
N ARG A 361 13.52 -30.56 11.80
CA ARG A 361 14.38 -31.56 11.16
C ARG A 361 14.66 -31.17 9.70
N SER A 362 13.64 -30.73 8.98
CA SER A 362 13.77 -30.28 7.59
C SER A 362 14.67 -29.04 7.50
N TRP A 363 14.46 -28.02 8.35
CA TRP A 363 15.34 -26.84 8.42
C TRP A 363 16.77 -27.17 8.87
N GLY A 364 16.95 -28.16 9.74
CA GLY A 364 18.26 -28.63 10.19
C GLY A 364 19.06 -29.35 9.10
N ALA A 365 18.38 -29.89 8.08
CA ALA A 365 19.00 -30.52 6.92
C ALA A 365 19.29 -29.53 5.77
N VAL A 366 18.85 -28.27 5.86
CA VAL A 366 19.20 -27.21 4.90
C VAL A 366 20.66 -26.82 5.09
N SER A 367 21.41 -26.74 4.01
CA SER A 367 22.81 -26.35 4.03
C SER A 367 23.04 -24.89 4.49
N ARG A 368 24.25 -24.59 4.95
CA ARG A 368 24.58 -23.29 5.56
C ARG A 368 24.48 -22.11 4.60
N GLU A 369 24.78 -22.32 3.32
CA GLU A 369 24.77 -21.27 2.30
C GLU A 369 23.35 -20.76 2.00
N PRO A 370 22.36 -21.60 1.63
CA PRO A 370 20.96 -21.17 1.50
C PRO A 370 20.41 -20.53 2.78
N LEU A 371 20.74 -21.05 3.96
CA LEU A 371 20.32 -20.42 5.22
C LEU A 371 20.88 -18.99 5.39
N SER A 372 22.12 -18.75 4.96
CA SER A 372 22.73 -17.41 4.96
C SER A 372 22.00 -16.48 4.00
N VAL A 373 21.72 -16.95 2.78
CA VAL A 373 20.92 -16.22 1.78
C VAL A 373 19.54 -15.89 2.33
N PHE A 374 18.83 -16.86 2.88
CA PHE A 374 17.50 -16.67 3.47
C PHE A 374 17.49 -15.58 4.55
N ARG A 375 18.49 -15.57 5.45
CA ARG A 375 18.63 -14.52 6.48
C ARG A 375 18.86 -13.15 5.87
N LYS A 376 19.77 -13.04 4.88
CA LYS A 376 20.04 -11.77 4.17
C LYS A 376 18.80 -11.25 3.44
N LEU A 377 18.07 -12.13 2.76
CA LEU A 377 16.83 -11.77 2.06
C LEU A 377 15.72 -11.34 3.04
N SER A 378 15.60 -12.04 4.17
CA SER A 378 14.61 -11.70 5.21
C SER A 378 14.84 -10.30 5.81
N GLN A 379 16.09 -9.85 5.91
CA GLN A 379 16.44 -8.53 6.44
C GLN A 379 15.94 -7.37 5.56
N ILE A 380 15.75 -7.58 4.25
CA ILE A 380 15.20 -6.56 3.33
C ILE A 380 13.78 -6.14 3.76
N PHE A 381 13.05 -7.09 4.32
CA PHE A 381 11.64 -6.98 4.67
C PHE A 381 11.40 -6.89 6.17
N SER A 382 12.44 -6.63 6.95
CA SER A 382 12.29 -6.41 8.38
C SER A 382 11.26 -5.31 8.63
N ASP A 383 10.48 -5.48 9.69
CA ASP A 383 9.46 -4.49 10.10
C ASP A 383 10.09 -3.25 10.75
N GLU A 384 11.42 -3.23 10.85
CA GLU A 384 12.21 -2.12 11.41
C GLU A 384 11.96 -0.83 10.62
N ASP A 385 11.71 0.26 11.35
CA ASP A 385 11.46 1.61 10.85
C ASP A 385 10.36 1.70 9.75
N ASN A 386 9.32 0.87 9.78
CA ASN A 386 8.26 0.86 8.74
C ASN A 386 8.79 0.40 7.35
N HIS A 387 9.57 -0.68 7.35
CA HIS A 387 10.14 -1.32 6.17
C HIS A 387 11.15 -0.45 5.40
N LEU A 388 11.95 0.38 6.11
CA LEU A 388 12.91 1.29 5.47
C LEU A 388 13.85 0.60 4.50
N SER A 389 14.32 -0.62 4.78
CA SER A 389 15.25 -1.31 3.87
C SER A 389 14.60 -1.56 2.50
N SER A 390 13.38 -2.10 2.47
CA SER A 390 12.64 -2.28 1.22
C SER A 390 12.33 -0.95 0.53
N ARG A 391 11.95 0.09 1.27
CA ARG A 391 11.65 1.42 0.71
C ARG A 391 12.90 2.07 0.13
N ALA A 392 14.02 2.00 0.85
CA ALA A 392 15.30 2.51 0.41
C ALA A 392 15.71 1.81 -0.88
N ILE A 393 15.59 0.49 -1.00
CA ILE A 393 15.92 -0.23 -2.24
C ILE A 393 15.04 0.21 -3.42
N LEU A 394 13.77 0.56 -3.19
CA LEU A 394 12.91 1.12 -4.23
C LEU A 394 13.34 2.56 -4.63
N SER A 395 13.89 3.34 -3.70
CA SER A 395 14.25 4.76 -3.88
C SER A 395 15.72 5.03 -4.26
N GLN A 396 16.67 4.18 -3.87
CA GLN A 396 18.13 4.40 -4.00
C GLN A 396 18.61 4.49 -5.46
N GLU A 397 17.78 4.04 -6.40
CA GLU A 397 18.12 4.04 -7.81
C GLU A 397 17.47 5.18 -8.60
N GLU A 398 16.83 6.13 -7.92
CA GLU A 398 16.52 7.43 -8.53
C GLU A 398 17.77 8.30 -8.59
N THR A 399 18.66 8.20 -7.59
CA THR A 399 19.86 9.05 -7.52
C THR A 399 20.93 8.66 -8.54
N THR A 400 20.92 7.42 -9.05
CA THR A 400 21.84 7.01 -10.12
C THR A 400 21.42 7.50 -11.50
N GLU A 401 20.24 8.12 -11.65
CA GLU A 401 19.83 8.71 -12.93
C GLU A 401 20.48 10.08 -13.21
N ASP A 402 21.06 10.74 -12.19
CA ASP A 402 21.57 12.11 -12.28
C ASP A 402 23.10 12.26 -12.06
N ASP A 403 23.87 11.17 -11.94
CA ASP A 403 25.32 11.29 -11.77
C ASP A 403 26.01 11.49 -13.13
N ASP A 404 26.48 12.71 -13.34
CA ASP A 404 27.26 13.23 -14.47
C ASP A 404 28.16 12.19 -15.15
N CYS A 405 27.77 11.74 -16.35
CA CYS A 405 28.70 11.14 -17.30
C CYS A 405 28.77 12.02 -18.56
N PRO A 406 29.93 12.61 -18.88
CA PRO A 406 30.08 13.49 -20.03
C PRO A 406 29.90 12.68 -21.32
N SER A 407 29.14 13.25 -22.25
CA SER A 407 28.86 12.81 -23.62
C SER A 407 29.94 11.86 -24.18
N GLY A 408 29.62 10.57 -24.33
CA GLY A 408 30.54 9.66 -25.03
C GLY A 408 30.18 8.17 -25.10
N SER A 409 29.43 7.63 -24.14
CA SER A 409 29.02 6.22 -24.18
C SER A 409 27.57 6.07 -23.76
N LEU A 410 26.71 5.61 -24.68
CA LEU A 410 25.34 5.26 -24.36
C LEU A 410 25.36 4.20 -23.25
N PRO A 411 24.81 4.46 -22.04
CA PRO A 411 24.74 3.43 -21.02
C PRO A 411 23.82 2.33 -21.54
N SER A 412 24.41 1.15 -21.72
CA SER A 412 23.72 -0.08 -22.10
C SER A 412 22.51 -0.29 -21.18
N LYS A 413 21.30 -0.21 -21.75
CA LYS A 413 19.99 -0.59 -21.16
C LYS A 413 19.96 -0.56 -19.63
N LEU A 414 19.54 0.58 -19.06
CA LEU A 414 19.17 0.67 -17.65
C LEU A 414 18.33 -0.55 -17.22
N PRO A 415 18.60 -1.18 -16.06
CA PRO A 415 17.87 -2.35 -15.62
C PRO A 415 16.38 -2.02 -15.44
N PRO A 416 15.48 -3.02 -15.59
CA PRO A 416 14.06 -2.81 -15.33
C PRO A 416 13.82 -2.35 -13.90
N GLY A 417 12.75 -1.56 -13.70
CA GLY A 417 12.36 -1.07 -12.38
C GLY A 417 11.91 -2.19 -11.45
N PRO A 418 11.92 -1.95 -10.13
CA PRO A 418 11.52 -2.96 -9.17
C PRO A 418 10.01 -3.14 -9.13
N VAL A 419 9.54 -4.39 -9.10
CA VAL A 419 8.12 -4.72 -8.84
C VAL A 419 7.90 -4.71 -7.32
N PRO A 420 7.15 -3.75 -6.77
CA PRO A 420 6.99 -3.63 -5.32
C PRO A 420 6.03 -4.67 -4.76
N TYR A 421 6.18 -4.98 -3.47
CA TYR A 421 5.08 -5.55 -2.70
C TYR A 421 4.03 -4.46 -2.45
N LEU A 422 2.90 -4.53 -3.18
CA LEU A 422 1.85 -3.51 -3.15
C LEU A 422 1.23 -3.32 -1.76
N GLY A 423 1.24 -4.37 -0.92
CA GLY A 423 0.70 -4.33 0.44
C GLY A 423 1.31 -3.25 1.34
N THR A 424 2.57 -2.86 1.14
CA THR A 424 3.20 -1.75 1.88
C THR A 424 2.51 -0.43 1.57
N PHE A 425 2.26 -0.15 0.28
CA PHE A 425 1.60 1.08 -0.17
C PHE A 425 0.13 1.12 0.28
N LEU A 426 -0.57 -0.02 0.20
CA LEU A 426 -1.95 -0.14 0.66
C LEU A 426 -2.07 0.09 2.17
N THR A 427 -1.10 -0.41 2.95
CA THR A 427 -1.06 -0.19 4.40
C THR A 427 -0.90 1.29 4.71
N ASP A 428 0.02 1.98 4.02
CA ASP A 428 0.22 3.42 4.19
C ASP A 428 -1.04 4.21 3.82
N LEU A 429 -1.71 3.87 2.71
CA LEU A 429 -2.94 4.55 2.27
C LEU A 429 -4.09 4.34 3.25
N VAL A 430 -4.27 3.13 3.79
CA VAL A 430 -5.27 2.86 4.85
C VAL A 430 -4.90 3.59 6.14
N MET A 431 -3.62 3.65 6.48
CA MET A 431 -3.15 4.40 7.65
C MET A 431 -3.42 5.90 7.49
N LEU A 432 -3.15 6.49 6.32
CA LEU A 432 -3.47 7.90 6.03
C LEU A 432 -4.99 8.16 6.07
N ASP A 433 -5.77 7.27 5.46
CA ASP A 433 -7.23 7.37 5.42
C ASP A 433 -7.85 7.38 6.82
N THR A 434 -7.34 6.52 7.69
CA THR A 434 -7.76 6.44 9.10
C THR A 434 -7.16 7.56 9.96
N ALA A 435 -5.98 8.08 9.63
CA ALA A 435 -5.29 9.12 10.39
C ALA A 435 -5.91 10.50 10.19
N LEU A 436 -6.28 10.86 8.95
CA LEU A 436 -6.75 12.19 8.56
C LEU A 436 -8.25 12.20 8.22
N PRO A 437 -9.04 13.15 8.75
CA PRO A 437 -10.45 13.26 8.41
C PRO A 437 -10.63 13.73 6.96
N ASP A 438 -11.72 13.29 6.30
CA ASP A 438 -12.05 13.73 4.93
C ASP A 438 -12.48 15.20 4.86
N THR A 439 -13.08 15.71 5.95
CA THR A 439 -13.61 17.05 6.04
C THR A 439 -13.18 17.69 7.36
N LEU A 440 -12.72 18.93 7.30
CA LEU A 440 -12.35 19.75 8.45
C LEU A 440 -13.53 20.61 8.91
N LYS A 441 -13.32 21.38 9.99
CA LYS A 441 -14.31 22.33 10.51
C LYS A 441 -14.79 23.27 9.40
N GLY A 442 -16.09 23.55 9.37
CA GLY A 442 -16.72 24.39 8.34
C GLY A 442 -17.04 23.67 7.02
N ASN A 443 -17.13 22.33 7.04
CA ASN A 443 -17.39 21.50 5.86
C ASN A 443 -16.35 21.68 4.74
N LEU A 444 -15.09 21.94 5.12
CA LEU A 444 -13.99 22.12 4.18
C LEU A 444 -13.36 20.76 3.85
N ILE A 445 -13.23 20.44 2.56
CA ILE A 445 -12.57 19.21 2.11
C ILE A 445 -11.10 19.29 2.50
N ASN A 446 -10.60 18.24 3.17
CA ASN A 446 -9.22 18.17 3.61
C ASN A 446 -8.30 17.82 2.44
N PHE A 447 -7.86 18.83 1.69
CA PHE A 447 -6.98 18.64 0.53
C PHE A 447 -5.58 18.17 0.92
N GLU A 448 -5.12 18.48 2.13
CA GLU A 448 -3.86 17.94 2.67
C GLU A 448 -3.86 16.40 2.74
N LYS A 449 -5.00 15.80 3.12
CA LYS A 449 -5.19 14.34 3.04
C LYS A 449 -5.02 13.85 1.61
N ARG A 450 -5.67 14.52 0.66
CA ARG A 450 -5.65 14.19 -0.77
C ARG A 450 -4.27 14.29 -1.39
N ARG A 451 -3.51 15.32 -1.01
CA ARG A 451 -2.12 15.52 -1.42
C ARG A 451 -1.24 14.35 -0.98
N LYS A 452 -1.33 13.95 0.30
CA LYS A 452 -0.58 12.80 0.83
C LYS A 452 -0.98 11.46 0.21
N GLU A 453 -2.27 11.25 -0.05
CA GLU A 453 -2.74 10.09 -0.80
C GLU A 453 -2.14 10.08 -2.21
N TRP A 454 -2.18 11.21 -2.91
CA TRP A 454 -1.64 11.37 -4.26
C TRP A 454 -0.13 11.11 -4.32
N GLU A 455 0.67 11.57 -3.37
CA GLU A 455 2.12 11.33 -3.34
C GLU A 455 2.44 9.83 -3.39
N ILE A 456 1.69 9.02 -2.64
CA ILE A 456 1.84 7.56 -2.66
C ILE A 456 1.37 6.97 -4.00
N LEU A 457 0.24 7.45 -4.54
CA LEU A 457 -0.25 6.99 -5.84
C LEU A 457 0.70 7.34 -6.99
N ALA A 458 1.26 8.54 -6.99
CA ALA A 458 2.26 8.99 -7.96
C ALA A 458 3.50 8.10 -7.91
N ARG A 459 3.91 7.67 -6.70
CA ARG A 459 5.00 6.72 -6.52
C ARG A 459 4.69 5.35 -7.13
N ILE A 460 3.47 4.84 -6.96
CA ILE A 460 3.02 3.60 -7.62
C ILE A 460 3.11 3.75 -9.14
N GLN A 461 2.60 4.86 -9.69
CA GLN A 461 2.62 5.12 -11.14
C GLN A 461 4.04 5.21 -11.70
N GLN A 462 4.96 5.87 -10.98
CA GLN A 462 6.36 5.93 -11.38
C GLN A 462 7.01 4.54 -11.41
N LEU A 463 6.71 3.68 -10.43
CA LEU A 463 7.18 2.30 -10.43
C LEU A 463 6.60 1.51 -11.62
N GLN A 464 5.32 1.72 -11.97
CA GLN A 464 4.70 1.10 -13.15
C GLN A 464 5.42 1.49 -14.43
N GLN A 465 5.73 2.78 -14.64
CA GLN A 465 6.49 3.25 -15.81
C GLN A 465 7.85 2.54 -15.94
N ARG A 466 8.55 2.34 -14.81
CA ARG A 466 9.84 1.64 -14.82
C ARG A 466 9.70 0.13 -15.07
N CYS A 467 8.58 -0.48 -14.67
CA CYS A 467 8.28 -1.90 -14.93
C CYS A 467 7.99 -2.19 -16.41
N GLN A 468 7.63 -1.19 -17.23
CA GLN A 468 7.46 -1.39 -18.68
C GLN A 468 8.75 -1.82 -19.40
N ARG A 469 9.91 -1.68 -18.76
CA ARG A 469 11.21 -2.09 -19.29
C ARG A 469 11.50 -3.59 -19.17
N TYR A 470 10.66 -4.36 -18.47
CA TYR A 470 10.82 -5.81 -18.41
C TYR A 470 10.59 -6.43 -19.80
N SER A 471 11.50 -7.30 -20.20
CA SER A 471 11.42 -8.06 -21.45
C SER A 471 11.53 -9.55 -21.13
N LEU A 472 10.41 -10.14 -20.69
CA LEU A 472 10.30 -11.55 -20.31
C LEU A 472 9.32 -12.25 -21.25
N SER A 473 9.54 -13.53 -21.53
CA SER A 473 8.66 -14.33 -22.38
C SER A 473 7.85 -15.33 -21.54
N PRO A 474 6.54 -15.51 -21.82
CA PRO A 474 5.72 -16.49 -21.12
C PRO A 474 6.15 -17.91 -21.45
N ARG A 475 6.16 -18.78 -20.44
CA ARG A 475 6.54 -20.20 -20.55
C ARG A 475 5.34 -21.07 -20.16
N PRO A 476 4.53 -21.52 -21.13
CA PRO A 476 3.28 -22.23 -20.87
C PRO A 476 3.39 -23.46 -19.94
N PRO A 477 4.45 -24.31 -20.01
CA PRO A 477 4.59 -25.45 -19.11
C PRO A 477 4.69 -25.06 -17.63
N ILE A 478 5.38 -23.96 -17.32
CA ILE A 478 5.56 -23.47 -15.95
C ILE A 478 4.26 -22.83 -15.45
N LEU A 479 3.56 -22.09 -16.31
CA LEU A 479 2.23 -21.56 -16.00
C LEU A 479 1.24 -22.69 -15.69
N ALA A 480 1.29 -23.79 -16.42
CA ALA A 480 0.47 -24.96 -16.15
C ALA A 480 0.85 -25.57 -14.79
N ALA A 481 2.14 -25.77 -14.49
CA ALA A 481 2.60 -26.29 -13.21
C ALA A 481 2.25 -25.39 -12.02
N LEU A 482 2.34 -24.05 -12.17
CA LEU A 482 1.92 -23.08 -11.14
C LEU A 482 0.41 -23.20 -10.85
N ARG A 483 -0.42 -23.34 -11.89
CA ARG A 483 -1.87 -23.47 -11.74
C ARG A 483 -2.29 -24.84 -11.21
N ALA A 484 -1.57 -25.89 -11.56
CA ALA A 484 -1.81 -27.26 -11.08
C ALA A 484 -1.32 -27.47 -9.64
N GLN A 485 -0.47 -26.59 -9.10
CA GLN A 485 0.09 -26.73 -7.77
C GLN A 485 -1.01 -26.69 -6.70
N ARG A 486 -1.04 -27.73 -5.86
CA ARG A 486 -2.03 -27.90 -4.79
C ARG A 486 -2.02 -26.70 -3.84
N GLN A 487 -3.13 -25.98 -3.77
CA GLN A 487 -3.33 -24.86 -2.84
C GLN A 487 -3.93 -25.40 -1.53
N LEU A 488 -3.14 -25.37 -0.45
CA LEU A 488 -3.59 -25.75 0.89
C LEU A 488 -4.10 -24.51 1.63
N SER A 489 -5.20 -24.63 2.37
CA SER A 489 -5.60 -23.60 3.33
C SER A 489 -4.58 -23.47 4.46
N GLU A 490 -4.61 -22.39 5.23
CA GLU A 490 -3.72 -22.20 6.38
C GLU A 490 -3.85 -23.34 7.40
N GLU A 491 -5.09 -23.73 7.70
CA GLU A 491 -5.40 -24.84 8.62
C GLU A 491 -4.95 -26.19 8.07
N GLN A 492 -5.19 -26.48 6.78
CA GLN A 492 -4.71 -27.70 6.13
C GLN A 492 -3.17 -27.76 6.14
N SER A 493 -2.50 -26.66 5.78
CA SER A 493 -1.04 -26.55 5.80
C SER A 493 -0.48 -26.84 7.19
N TYR A 494 -1.11 -26.30 8.23
CA TYR A 494 -0.71 -26.55 9.61
C TYR A 494 -0.93 -28.01 10.02
N ARG A 495 -2.07 -28.61 9.67
CA ARG A 495 -2.36 -30.03 9.93
C ARG A 495 -1.33 -30.94 9.28
N VAL A 496 -1.05 -30.76 7.98
CA VAL A 496 -0.05 -31.55 7.25
C VAL A 496 1.34 -31.38 7.88
N SER A 497 1.72 -30.16 8.26
CA SER A 497 2.98 -29.90 8.96
C SER A 497 3.11 -30.71 10.26
N ARG A 498 2.03 -30.83 11.05
CA ARG A 498 2.02 -31.63 12.28
C ARG A 498 2.20 -33.13 12.02
N VAL A 499 1.71 -33.63 10.88
CA VAL A 499 1.92 -35.02 10.46
C VAL A 499 3.39 -35.25 10.08
N ILE A 500 3.99 -34.33 9.31
CA ILE A 500 5.39 -34.42 8.87
C ILE A 500 6.36 -34.38 10.06
N GLU A 501 6.17 -33.43 10.98
CA GLU A 501 6.96 -33.32 12.20
C GLU A 501 6.04 -33.08 13.40
N PRO A 502 5.65 -34.13 14.15
CA PRO A 502 4.87 -33.99 15.37
C PRO A 502 5.56 -33.08 16.38
N PRO A 503 4.82 -32.24 17.12
CA PRO A 503 5.40 -31.52 18.26
C PRO A 503 6.08 -32.53 19.19
N ALA A 504 7.30 -32.25 19.64
CA ALA A 504 7.98 -33.10 20.61
C ALA A 504 7.02 -33.39 21.78
N ALA A 505 6.59 -34.64 21.90
CA ALA A 505 5.75 -35.08 23.01
C ALA A 505 6.52 -34.73 24.29
N SER A 506 5.84 -34.06 25.21
CA SER A 506 6.38 -33.64 26.50
C SER A 506 7.03 -34.83 27.22
N CYS A 507 8.34 -35.05 27.02
CA CYS A 507 9.13 -35.89 27.90
C CYS A 507 9.08 -35.23 29.29
N PRO A 508 8.65 -35.93 30.36
CA PRO A 508 8.46 -35.31 31.67
C PRO A 508 9.76 -34.91 32.38
N SER A 509 10.92 -35.10 31.73
CA SER A 509 12.25 -34.78 32.26
C SER A 509 12.99 -33.84 31.30
N SER A 510 12.49 -32.61 31.16
CA SER A 510 13.30 -31.51 30.61
C SER A 510 13.00 -30.21 31.37
N PRO A 511 14.03 -29.54 31.94
CA PRO A 511 13.83 -28.38 32.78
C PRO A 511 13.30 -27.24 31.91
N ARG A 512 12.16 -26.68 32.34
CA ARG A 512 11.38 -25.59 31.72
C ARG A 512 12.24 -24.54 31.01
N ILE A 513 12.58 -24.78 29.74
CA ILE A 513 13.12 -23.74 28.86
C ILE A 513 11.94 -22.85 28.49
N ARG A 514 11.89 -21.69 29.15
CA ARG A 514 10.97 -20.58 28.88
C ARG A 514 10.89 -20.35 27.37
N ARG A 515 9.77 -20.73 26.78
CA ARG A 515 9.43 -20.44 25.39
C ARG A 515 9.33 -18.93 25.21
N ARG A 516 10.32 -18.33 24.56
CA ARG A 516 10.16 -17.08 23.82
C ARG A 516 9.25 -17.38 22.64
N ILE A 517 7.95 -17.19 22.81
CA ILE A 517 7.03 -16.67 21.79
C ILE A 517 5.94 -15.96 22.59
N SER A 518 5.92 -14.64 22.41
CA SER A 518 5.02 -13.64 22.95
C SER A 518 3.59 -13.89 22.48
N LEU A 519 2.77 -14.48 23.34
CA LEU A 519 1.31 -14.28 23.36
C LEU A 519 0.86 -14.27 24.83
N THR A 520 0.71 -13.05 25.35
CA THR A 520 -0.36 -12.65 26.26
C THR A 520 -0.91 -13.72 27.22
N LYS A 521 -0.36 -13.80 28.44
CA LYS A 521 -1.20 -14.00 29.65
C LYS A 521 -0.47 -13.73 30.97
N ARG A 522 -1.04 -12.75 31.68
CA ARG A 522 -1.14 -12.60 33.14
C ARG A 522 0.16 -12.46 33.94
N LEU A 523 0.54 -11.19 34.08
CA LEU A 523 1.07 -10.65 35.32
C LEU A 523 0.05 -10.81 36.47
N SER A 524 0.56 -10.64 37.69
CA SER A 524 -0.16 -10.47 38.96
C SER A 524 -0.36 -11.73 39.79
N ALA A 525 0.67 -12.07 40.58
CA ALA A 525 0.54 -12.30 42.03
C ALA A 525 1.80 -12.99 42.56
N LYS A 526 2.60 -12.25 43.33
CA LYS A 526 3.35 -12.69 44.53
C LYS A 526 4.59 -11.80 44.75
N LEU A 527 4.34 -10.50 44.88
CA LEU A 527 5.03 -9.71 45.90
C LEU A 527 4.20 -9.88 47.18
N SER A 528 4.58 -10.84 48.02
CA SER A 528 4.24 -10.94 49.45
C SER A 528 4.25 -12.42 49.85
N ARG A 529 5.30 -12.85 50.54
CA ARG A 529 5.23 -13.69 51.76
C ARG A 529 6.64 -13.96 52.25
N GLU A 530 7.15 -13.03 53.06
CA GLU A 530 8.09 -13.38 54.12
C GLU A 530 7.44 -14.44 55.03
N LYS A 531 8.15 -15.54 55.32
CA LYS A 531 8.43 -16.01 56.68
C LYS A 531 9.24 -17.31 56.64
N ASN A 532 10.31 -17.28 57.42
CA ASN A 532 11.28 -18.32 57.74
C ASN A 532 10.68 -19.68 58.11
N SER A 533 11.33 -20.76 57.66
CA SER A 533 11.67 -21.94 58.49
C SER A 533 12.57 -22.92 57.70
N SER A 534 13.84 -22.99 58.09
CA SER A 534 14.73 -24.16 57.94
C SER A 534 14.30 -25.28 58.93
N PRO A 535 15.02 -26.41 59.06
CA PRO A 535 15.70 -27.27 58.09
C PRO A 535 15.23 -28.75 58.22
N GLY A 536 15.59 -29.62 57.28
CA GLY A 536 15.46 -31.06 57.51
C GLY A 536 15.79 -31.97 56.32
N GLY A 537 17.00 -32.55 56.35
CA GLY A 537 17.15 -34.01 56.21
C GLY A 537 17.25 -34.65 54.82
N SER A 538 18.48 -34.70 54.31
CA SER A 538 19.20 -35.82 53.68
C SER A 538 18.81 -36.42 52.31
N PRO A 539 19.83 -36.86 51.54
CA PRO A 539 19.71 -37.38 50.18
C PRO A 539 19.76 -38.93 50.12
N GLY A 540 19.17 -39.49 49.07
CA GLY A 540 19.25 -40.92 48.74
C GLY A 540 18.91 -41.13 47.28
N ASP A 541 19.93 -41.47 46.52
CA ASP A 541 19.99 -41.66 45.05
C ASP A 541 19.42 -43.03 44.61
N PRO A 542 19.34 -43.32 43.29
CA PRO A 542 18.25 -44.09 42.69
C PRO A 542 18.56 -45.58 42.45
N SER A 543 17.51 -46.34 42.17
CA SER A 543 17.61 -47.67 41.57
C SER A 543 16.57 -47.82 40.45
N SER A 544 17.10 -48.25 39.31
CA SER A 544 16.53 -48.40 37.97
C SER A 544 15.56 -49.61 37.84
N PRO A 545 14.91 -49.79 36.67
CA PRO A 545 13.57 -50.39 36.54
C PRO A 545 13.57 -51.80 35.97
N THR A 546 12.52 -52.57 36.25
CA THR A 546 11.89 -53.58 35.36
C THR A 546 10.49 -53.82 35.95
N SER A 547 9.36 -53.76 35.25
CA SER A 547 8.76 -54.81 34.42
C SER A 547 7.29 -54.39 34.22
N SER A 548 6.86 -53.99 33.02
CA SER A 548 6.07 -54.80 32.09
C SER A 548 4.80 -55.44 32.66
N VAL A 549 3.67 -54.71 32.71
CA VAL A 549 2.32 -55.27 32.54
C VAL A 549 1.44 -54.19 31.87
N SER A 550 0.98 -54.46 30.64
CA SER A 550 -0.01 -53.68 29.89
C SER A 550 -1.45 -54.16 30.23
N PRO A 551 -2.53 -53.59 29.67
CA PRO A 551 -3.29 -52.53 30.29
C PRO A 551 -4.75 -52.95 30.56
N GLY A 552 -5.26 -52.63 31.76
CA GLY A 552 -6.69 -52.71 32.05
C GLY A 552 -7.41 -51.47 31.54
N SER A 553 -8.26 -51.63 30.53
CA SER A 553 -9.16 -50.58 30.04
C SER A 553 -10.15 -50.14 31.14
N PRO A 554 -10.41 -48.83 31.30
CA PRO A 554 -11.19 -48.29 32.41
C PRO A 554 -12.70 -48.21 32.08
N PRO A 555 -13.56 -48.27 33.10
CA PRO A 555 -15.00 -48.17 32.92
C PRO A 555 -15.45 -46.73 32.69
N SER A 556 -16.42 -46.61 31.79
CA SER A 556 -17.09 -45.40 31.33
C SER A 556 -18.02 -44.82 32.40
N SER A 557 -18.01 -43.49 32.58
CA SER A 557 -19.06 -42.73 33.29
C SER A 557 -18.88 -41.21 33.05
N PRO A 558 -19.95 -40.39 33.16
CA PRO A 558 -20.52 -39.79 31.96
C PRO A 558 -20.41 -38.27 31.86
N ARG A 559 -20.24 -37.83 30.60
CA ARG A 559 -20.96 -36.74 29.92
C ARG A 559 -21.40 -35.57 30.82
N ASN A 560 -20.47 -34.68 31.16
CA ASN A 560 -20.84 -33.33 31.56
C ASN A 560 -20.82 -32.41 30.33
N ARG A 561 -21.96 -31.77 30.11
CA ARG A 561 -22.35 -31.07 28.88
C ARG A 561 -21.93 -29.60 29.04
N GLU A 562 -20.72 -29.26 28.62
CA GLU A 562 -20.27 -27.86 28.58
C GLU A 562 -20.71 -27.20 27.25
N PRO A 563 -21.34 -26.01 27.27
CA PRO A 563 -21.96 -25.39 26.09
C PRO A 563 -20.91 -24.80 25.13
N PRO A 564 -21.23 -24.70 23.83
CA PRO A 564 -20.27 -24.35 22.79
C PRO A 564 -19.86 -22.86 22.85
N PRO A 565 -18.61 -22.53 22.51
CA PRO A 565 -18.11 -21.15 22.51
C PRO A 565 -18.70 -20.33 21.34
N PRO A 566 -18.73 -18.99 21.44
CA PRO A 566 -19.41 -18.13 20.48
C PRO A 566 -18.73 -18.17 19.12
N GLY A 567 -19.56 -18.28 18.08
CA GLY A 567 -19.16 -18.42 16.69
C GLY A 567 -18.13 -17.39 16.25
N SER A 568 -17.05 -17.90 15.66
CA SER A 568 -16.15 -17.10 14.83
C SER A 568 -16.85 -16.85 13.49
N PRO A 569 -16.78 -15.63 12.93
CA PRO A 569 -17.49 -15.28 11.69
C PRO A 569 -16.94 -16.11 10.51
N PRO A 570 -17.79 -16.42 9.52
CA PRO A 570 -17.48 -17.39 8.47
C PRO A 570 -16.33 -16.89 7.60
N ALA A 571 -15.36 -17.78 7.39
CA ALA A 571 -14.28 -17.60 6.44
C ALA A 571 -14.85 -17.35 5.04
N SER A 572 -14.36 -16.31 4.37
CA SER A 572 -14.67 -16.00 2.99
C SER A 572 -14.49 -17.24 2.11
N PRO A 573 -15.48 -17.58 1.27
CA PRO A 573 -15.43 -18.79 0.45
C PRO A 573 -14.24 -18.71 -0.51
N GLY A 574 -13.51 -19.82 -0.59
CA GLY A 574 -12.32 -19.97 -1.41
C GLY A 574 -12.57 -19.66 -2.88
N PRO A 575 -11.50 -19.38 -3.64
CA PRO A 575 -11.58 -18.92 -5.01
C PRO A 575 -12.22 -20.00 -5.89
N GLN A 576 -13.45 -19.78 -6.31
CA GLN A 576 -13.99 -20.44 -7.49
C GLN A 576 -13.24 -19.88 -8.69
N SER A 577 -12.29 -20.65 -9.22
CA SER A 577 -11.55 -20.34 -10.44
C SER A 577 -12.52 -20.10 -11.60
N PRO A 578 -12.65 -18.87 -12.14
CA PRO A 578 -13.25 -18.69 -13.44
C PRO A 578 -12.17 -19.05 -14.47
N SER A 579 -12.43 -20.09 -15.25
CA SER A 579 -11.60 -20.46 -16.41
C SER A 579 -11.61 -19.35 -17.45
N THR A 580 -10.71 -18.37 -17.34
CA THR A 580 -10.48 -17.37 -18.38
C THR A 580 -9.45 -17.90 -19.38
N LYS A 581 -9.91 -18.61 -20.42
CA LYS A 581 -9.16 -18.75 -21.68
C LYS A 581 -9.24 -17.41 -22.42
N LEU A 582 -8.33 -16.48 -22.13
CA LEU A 582 -8.11 -15.33 -23.00
C LEU A 582 -7.10 -15.73 -24.07
N SER A 583 -7.57 -15.79 -25.32
CA SER A 583 -6.77 -16.08 -26.49
C SER A 583 -5.71 -14.99 -26.69
N LEU A 584 -4.45 -15.40 -26.67
CA LEU A 584 -3.28 -14.57 -26.90
C LEU A 584 -3.16 -14.31 -28.41
N THR A 585 -3.56 -13.13 -28.87
CA THR A 585 -3.13 -12.61 -30.16
C THR A 585 -2.48 -11.26 -29.90
N MET A 586 -1.16 -11.29 -29.79
CA MET A 586 -0.31 -10.12 -29.63
C MET A 586 -0.01 -9.57 -31.01
N ASP A 587 -0.68 -8.48 -31.39
CA ASP A 587 -0.10 -7.56 -32.38
C ASP A 587 0.79 -6.54 -31.65
N PRO A 588 2.01 -6.29 -32.12
CA PRO A 588 2.98 -5.46 -31.42
C PRO A 588 2.56 -3.99 -31.42
N PRO A 589 2.72 -3.26 -30.31
CA PRO A 589 2.34 -1.87 -30.22
C PRO A 589 3.26 -1.01 -31.09
N GLY A 590 2.66 -0.23 -32.00
CA GLY A 590 3.36 0.73 -32.85
C GLY A 590 4.13 1.78 -32.03
N PRO A 591 5.20 2.36 -32.59
CA PRO A 591 6.16 3.17 -31.84
C PRO A 591 5.54 4.52 -31.45
N TRP A 592 5.55 4.80 -30.14
CA TRP A 592 5.06 6.04 -29.58
C TRP A 592 5.99 7.19 -29.97
N PRO A 593 5.46 8.38 -30.34
CA PRO A 593 6.31 9.49 -30.74
C PRO A 593 7.12 9.99 -29.55
N VAL A 594 8.44 9.84 -29.66
CA VAL A 594 9.42 10.44 -28.76
C VAL A 594 9.26 11.95 -28.84
N THR A 595 8.62 12.56 -27.84
CA THR A 595 8.57 14.03 -27.76
C THR A 595 8.66 14.50 -26.32
N LEU A 596 9.84 15.09 -26.05
CA LEU A 596 10.17 16.08 -25.02
C LEU A 596 9.62 15.81 -23.62
N THR A 597 10.47 15.16 -22.81
CA THR A 597 10.38 15.15 -21.35
C THR A 597 10.14 16.56 -20.82
N PRO A 598 8.95 16.87 -20.25
CA PRO A 598 8.80 18.09 -19.49
C PRO A 598 9.68 17.95 -18.25
N SER A 599 10.48 18.99 -18.01
CA SER A 599 11.35 19.17 -16.85
C SER A 599 10.74 18.51 -15.61
N SER A 600 11.42 17.46 -15.13
CA SER A 600 11.05 16.70 -13.95
C SER A 600 10.89 17.66 -12.78
N SER A 601 9.65 18.01 -12.46
CA SER A 601 9.32 18.67 -11.21
C SER A 601 9.71 17.70 -10.11
N ARG A 602 10.87 17.94 -9.48
CA ARG A 602 11.40 17.18 -8.35
C ARG A 602 10.26 16.97 -7.33
N VAL A 603 9.63 15.80 -7.38
CA VAL A 603 8.78 15.33 -6.29
C VAL A 603 9.73 15.10 -5.12
N PRO A 604 9.58 15.79 -3.98
CA PRO A 604 10.46 15.59 -2.85
C PRO A 604 10.47 14.12 -2.45
N LEU A 605 11.68 13.58 -2.33
CA LEU A 605 12.00 12.21 -1.93
C LEU A 605 11.31 11.83 -0.60
N LEU A 606 10.07 11.33 -0.64
CA LEU A 606 9.41 10.78 0.55
C LEU A 606 9.89 9.34 0.81
N GLY A 607 11.21 9.19 0.94
CA GLY A 607 11.89 8.05 1.55
C GLY A 607 12.59 8.47 2.85
N GLN A 608 12.98 9.74 2.96
CA GLN A 608 13.01 10.39 4.25
C GLN A 608 11.56 10.72 4.55
N GLN A 609 10.94 10.05 5.52
CA GLN A 609 9.79 10.65 6.21
C GLN A 609 10.21 12.09 6.45
N THR A 610 9.52 13.08 5.87
CA THR A 610 9.75 14.48 6.20
C THR A 610 9.77 14.49 7.72
N SER A 611 10.90 14.85 8.33
CA SER A 611 11.22 14.62 9.76
C SER A 611 10.25 15.31 10.74
N GLU A 612 9.09 15.71 10.28
CA GLU A 612 8.08 16.49 10.96
C GLU A 612 6.78 15.72 11.16
N ALA A 613 6.55 14.56 10.51
CA ALA A 613 5.32 13.77 10.74
C ALA A 613 5.44 12.24 10.56
N ARG A 614 4.70 11.48 11.38
CA ARG A 614 4.64 10.01 11.41
C ARG A 614 3.24 9.51 11.73
N VAL A 615 2.76 8.44 11.09
CA VAL A 615 1.50 7.79 11.51
C VAL A 615 1.80 6.70 12.54
N ILE A 616 1.10 6.73 13.66
CA ILE A 616 1.17 5.73 14.74
C ILE A 616 -0.16 5.00 14.88
N ARG A 617 -0.15 3.75 15.36
CA ARG A 617 -1.33 2.95 15.69
C ARG A 617 -1.51 2.94 17.21
N VAL A 618 -2.63 3.45 17.71
CA VAL A 618 -2.94 3.46 19.15
C VAL A 618 -4.04 2.46 19.46
N SER A 619 -3.77 1.48 20.32
CA SER A 619 -4.78 0.59 20.91
C SER A 619 -5.15 1.03 22.31
N ILE A 620 -6.36 0.69 22.77
CA ILE A 620 -6.77 0.87 24.18
C ILE A 620 -6.87 -0.49 24.84
N ASN A 621 -6.28 -0.63 26.02
CA ASN A 621 -6.38 -1.85 26.82
C ASN A 621 -7.76 -1.94 27.52
N ASN A 622 -8.83 -2.18 26.75
CA ASN A 622 -10.17 -2.48 27.26
C ASN A 622 -10.61 -3.86 26.76
N ASN A 623 -11.57 -4.50 27.44
CA ASN A 623 -12.04 -5.88 27.16
C ASN A 623 -12.61 -6.12 25.74
N HIS A 624 -12.76 -5.07 24.93
CA HIS A 624 -13.13 -5.19 23.52
C HIS A 624 -11.84 -5.35 22.73
N GLY A 625 -11.66 -6.53 22.10
CA GLY A 625 -10.39 -6.97 21.50
C GLY A 625 -9.65 -5.91 20.69
N ASN A 626 -8.33 -6.10 20.56
CA ASN A 626 -7.33 -5.17 19.98
C ASN A 626 -7.80 -4.39 18.73
N LEU A 627 -8.59 -3.34 18.93
CA LEU A 627 -8.89 -2.32 17.94
C LEU A 627 -7.77 -1.28 18.03
N TYR A 628 -7.11 -1.05 16.91
CA TYR A 628 -6.11 0.01 16.77
C TYR A 628 -6.72 1.18 16.00
N ARG A 629 -6.35 2.40 16.37
CA ARG A 629 -6.71 3.63 15.64
C ARG A 629 -5.45 4.38 15.24
N SER A 630 -5.34 4.72 13.97
CA SER A 630 -4.17 5.44 13.45
C SER A 630 -4.25 6.93 13.80
N ILE A 631 -3.14 7.54 14.18
CA ILE A 631 -3.01 8.98 14.47
C ILE A 631 -1.79 9.51 13.75
N LEU A 632 -1.93 10.64 13.04
CA LEU A 632 -0.78 11.36 12.53
C LEU A 632 -0.16 12.17 13.67
N LEU A 633 1.05 11.78 14.08
CA LEU A 633 1.95 12.56 14.91
C LEU A 633 2.70 13.57 14.06
N THR A 634 2.85 14.77 14.57
CA THR A 634 3.72 15.82 14.04
C THR A 634 4.78 16.21 15.07
N CYS A 635 5.82 16.95 14.67
CA CYS A 635 6.84 17.50 15.56
C CYS A 635 6.30 18.47 16.63
N GLN A 636 5.01 18.84 16.56
CA GLN A 636 4.34 19.72 17.52
C GLN A 636 3.47 18.94 18.53
N ASP A 637 3.29 17.63 18.36
CA ASP A 637 2.33 16.85 19.13
C ASP A 637 2.83 16.43 20.52
N LYS A 638 2.18 16.96 21.55
CA LYS A 638 2.42 16.60 22.95
C LYS A 638 1.58 15.40 23.38
N ALA A 639 2.06 14.63 24.35
CA ALA A 639 1.37 13.43 24.85
C ALA A 639 -0.14 13.63 25.15
N PRO A 640 -0.59 14.72 25.80
CA PRO A 640 -2.00 14.90 26.12
C PRO A 640 -2.87 15.07 24.88
N SER A 641 -2.37 15.76 23.83
CA SER A 641 -3.13 15.94 22.58
C SER A 641 -3.24 14.63 21.81
N VAL A 642 -2.20 13.79 21.85
CA VAL A 642 -2.19 12.46 21.24
C VAL A 642 -3.15 11.52 21.97
N VAL A 643 -3.11 11.51 23.31
CA VAL A 643 -4.03 10.76 24.16
C VAL A 643 -5.47 11.16 23.89
N GLN A 644 -5.76 12.46 23.86
CA GLN A 644 -7.10 12.97 23.58
C GLN A 644 -7.61 12.53 22.21
N ARG A 645 -6.81 12.72 21.15
CA ARG A 645 -7.17 12.26 19.79
C ARG A 645 -7.36 10.74 19.72
N ALA A 646 -6.58 9.97 20.48
CA ALA A 646 -6.77 8.53 20.57
C ALA A 646 -8.13 8.18 21.18
N LEU A 647 -8.46 8.77 22.33
CA LEU A 647 -9.73 8.54 23.03
C LEU A 647 -10.93 8.90 22.16
N GLU A 648 -10.87 10.03 21.45
CA GLU A 648 -11.88 10.45 20.48
C GLU A 648 -12.09 9.42 19.37
N LYS A 649 -11.01 8.93 18.76
CA LYS A 649 -11.09 7.90 17.70
C LYS A 649 -11.59 6.55 18.20
N HIS A 650 -11.42 6.27 19.48
CA HIS A 650 -11.94 5.06 20.13
C HIS A 650 -13.34 5.25 20.72
N ASN A 651 -13.98 6.40 20.49
CA ASN A 651 -15.30 6.74 21.04
C ASN A 651 -15.37 6.62 22.57
N VAL A 652 -14.27 6.93 23.27
CA VAL A 652 -14.24 6.93 24.74
C VAL A 652 -14.72 8.30 25.25
N PRO A 653 -15.69 8.36 26.19
CA PRO A 653 -16.21 9.61 26.76
C PRO A 653 -15.11 10.54 27.32
N GLN A 654 -15.28 11.84 27.08
CA GLN A 654 -14.17 12.79 27.01
C GLN A 654 -13.64 13.47 28.30
N PRO A 655 -14.05 13.23 29.56
CA PRO A 655 -13.34 13.86 30.69
C PRO A 655 -12.03 13.16 31.08
N TRP A 656 -11.71 11.98 30.52
CA TRP A 656 -10.68 11.09 31.08
C TRP A 656 -9.28 11.18 30.48
N ALA A 657 -8.97 12.16 29.61
CA ALA A 657 -7.63 12.20 28.99
C ALA A 657 -6.48 12.20 30.01
N ARG A 658 -6.69 12.79 31.19
CA ARG A 658 -5.72 12.80 32.31
C ARG A 658 -5.56 11.44 32.99
N ASP A 659 -6.55 10.57 32.86
CA ASP A 659 -6.60 9.24 33.48
C ASP A 659 -5.92 8.19 32.61
N TYR A 660 -5.45 8.54 31.43
CA TYR A 660 -4.75 7.62 30.53
C TYR A 660 -3.26 7.96 30.43
N GLN A 661 -2.46 6.92 30.26
CA GLN A 661 -1.03 6.98 29.95
C GLN A 661 -0.80 6.37 28.57
N LEU A 662 0.14 6.95 27.85
CA LEU A 662 0.55 6.52 26.53
C LEU A 662 1.85 5.72 26.63
N PHE A 663 1.82 4.48 26.15
CA PHE A 663 2.98 3.61 26.09
C PHE A 663 3.30 3.31 24.63
N GLN A 664 4.56 3.33 24.23
CA GLN A 664 5.00 2.74 22.97
C GLN A 664 5.34 1.26 23.19
N VAL A 665 4.83 0.39 22.33
CA VAL A 665 5.13 -1.04 22.34
C VAL A 665 6.44 -1.26 21.60
N LEU A 666 7.46 -1.75 22.32
CA LEU A 666 8.79 -2.03 21.77
C LEU A 666 8.97 -3.54 21.50
N PRO A 667 9.88 -3.91 20.59
CA PRO A 667 10.21 -5.31 20.35
C PRO A 667 10.66 -6.06 21.62
N GLY A 668 10.09 -7.25 21.81
CA GLY A 668 10.40 -8.16 22.93
C GLY A 668 9.65 -7.89 24.23
N ASP A 669 8.35 -7.58 24.17
CA ASP A 669 7.46 -7.30 25.32
C ASP A 669 7.96 -6.16 26.23
N ARG A 670 8.63 -5.17 25.63
CA ARG A 670 9.05 -3.96 26.35
C ARG A 670 8.06 -2.84 26.04
N GLU A 671 7.76 -2.03 27.04
CA GLU A 671 6.90 -0.85 26.90
C GLU A 671 7.70 0.38 27.31
N LEU A 672 7.63 1.44 26.50
CA LEU A 672 8.19 2.74 26.83
C LEU A 672 7.06 3.69 27.21
N LEU A 673 7.01 4.11 28.47
CA LEU A 673 6.07 5.13 28.92
C LEU A 673 6.46 6.49 28.33
N ILE A 674 5.54 7.13 27.62
CA ILE A 674 5.70 8.51 27.14
C ILE A 674 5.24 9.46 28.25
N PRO A 675 6.09 10.36 28.76
CA PRO A 675 5.72 11.29 29.82
C PRO A 675 4.57 12.22 29.41
N ASP A 676 3.68 12.54 30.35
CA ASP A 676 2.48 13.37 30.11
C ASP A 676 2.78 14.77 29.55
N GLY A 677 3.97 15.33 29.78
CA GLY A 677 4.40 16.62 29.23
C GLY A 677 5.27 16.53 27.97
N ALA A 678 5.66 15.32 27.57
CA ALA A 678 6.63 15.12 26.51
C ALA A 678 6.01 15.36 25.12
N ASN A 679 6.86 15.79 24.20
CA ASN A 679 6.55 15.75 22.78
C ASN A 679 6.70 14.30 22.29
N VAL A 680 5.61 13.70 21.82
CA VAL A 680 5.58 12.27 21.47
C VAL A 680 6.51 11.97 20.30
N PHE A 681 6.61 12.90 19.35
CA PHE A 681 7.46 12.73 18.17
C PHE A 681 8.95 12.57 18.54
N TYR A 682 9.42 13.31 19.55
CA TYR A 682 10.80 13.22 20.01
C TYR A 682 11.02 12.19 21.12
N ALA A 683 9.97 11.86 21.89
CA ALA A 683 10.05 10.90 22.99
C ALA A 683 9.92 9.45 22.53
N MET A 684 9.34 9.19 21.36
CA MET A 684 9.19 7.84 20.83
C MET A 684 10.55 7.25 20.43
N SER A 685 10.71 5.95 20.68
CA SER A 685 11.81 5.17 20.12
C SER A 685 11.63 5.07 18.60
N PRO A 686 12.63 5.49 17.81
CA PRO A 686 12.52 5.38 16.35
C PRO A 686 12.55 3.92 15.89
N ALA A 687 13.31 3.07 16.58
CA ALA A 687 13.59 1.67 16.22
C ALA A 687 12.44 0.68 16.55
N ALA A 688 11.26 1.15 16.93
CA ALA A 688 10.13 0.30 17.24
C ALA A 688 8.97 0.60 16.29
N PRO A 689 8.13 -0.41 15.96
CA PRO A 689 6.91 -0.17 15.20
C PRO A 689 6.12 0.96 15.87
N GLY A 690 5.43 1.77 15.07
CA GLY A 690 4.62 2.90 15.54
C GLY A 690 3.39 2.48 16.36
N ASP A 691 3.48 1.39 17.13
CA ASP A 691 2.43 0.82 17.96
C ASP A 691 2.48 1.42 19.35
N PHE A 692 1.34 1.97 19.76
CA PHE A 692 1.14 2.56 21.05
C PHE A 692 -0.05 1.90 21.74
N LEU A 693 0.03 1.86 23.06
CA LEU A 693 -0.99 1.36 23.95
C LEU A 693 -1.41 2.48 24.90
N LEU A 694 -2.71 2.71 24.96
CA LEU A 694 -3.34 3.58 25.92
C LEU A 694 -3.83 2.75 27.11
N ARG A 695 -3.33 3.05 28.31
CA ARG A 695 -3.69 2.35 29.55
C ARG A 695 -4.19 3.35 30.58
N ARG A 696 -5.25 2.99 31.30
CA ARG A 696 -5.76 3.83 32.40
C ARG A 696 -4.77 3.80 33.57
N LYS A 697 -4.49 4.95 34.16
CA LYS A 697 -3.70 5.12 35.38
C LYS A 697 -4.36 4.37 36.54
N GLU A 698 -3.57 3.69 37.35
CA GLU A 698 -4.06 3.06 38.58
C GLU A 698 -4.47 4.16 39.58
N GLY A 699 -5.69 4.09 40.13
CA GLY A 699 -6.18 5.00 41.18
C GLY A 699 -7.26 6.00 40.78
N THR A 700 -7.57 6.19 39.49
CA THR A 700 -8.64 7.10 39.03
C THR A 700 -10.00 6.39 38.96
N GLY A 701 -10.51 6.00 40.13
CA GLY A 701 -11.87 5.47 40.29
C GLY A 701 -12.82 6.55 40.75
N HIS A 702 -13.48 7.26 39.83
CA HIS A 702 -14.65 8.05 40.20
C HIS A 702 -15.83 7.10 40.38
N THR A 703 -16.13 6.76 41.64
CA THR A 703 -17.43 6.20 42.00
C THR A 703 -18.51 7.16 41.51
N LEU A 704 -19.38 6.65 40.63
CA LEU A 704 -20.62 7.32 40.25
C LEU A 704 -21.37 7.63 41.55
N SER A 705 -21.33 8.90 41.96
CA SER A 705 -22.11 9.40 43.09
C SER A 705 -23.57 9.22 42.73
N ALA A 706 -24.18 8.15 43.27
CA ALA A 706 -25.60 7.91 43.18
C ALA A 706 -26.32 9.12 43.79
N SER A 707 -27.09 9.81 42.95
CA SER A 707 -27.99 10.89 43.35
C SER A 707 -28.94 10.35 44.43
N PRO A 708 -29.07 11.00 45.59
CA PRO A 708 -30.11 10.63 46.54
C PRO A 708 -31.46 11.02 45.90
N THR A 709 -32.33 10.02 45.80
CA THR A 709 -33.73 10.08 45.36
C THR A 709 -34.54 11.16 46.04
#